data_AF-A0A1U9UPK7-F1
#
_entry.id   AF-A0A1U9UPK7-F1
#
_cell.length_a   1.000
_cell.length_b   1.000
_cell.length_c   1.000
_cell.angle_alpha   90.00
_cell.angle_beta   90.00
_cell.angle_gamma   90.00
#
_symmetry.space_group_name_H-M   'P 1'
#
loop_
_entity.id
_entity.type
_entity.pdbx_description
1 polymer ?
#
loop_
_entity_poly.entity_id
_entity_poly.type
_entity_poly.pdbx_seq_one_letter_code
_entity_poly.pdbx_strand_id
1 'polypeptide(L)'
;MNEVYDYIIVGAGSAGCAVAGRLADAGAGSVALLETGGHDFSPAITIPIGLAATVPKPGPYNYGFATEPQPGLNGRRGYQPRGRGLGGSSSINGMIYIRGVPSDYDGWAAAGCDGWAWEDVLPYFKRSECNERLAGHEADAWHGGRGPLHVIDTRSLNPFDRRFVECAQTAGIPYNHDFNGAQQEGAGYYQRTQRNGERWNAARAYLHQGNPGSLNGGRPNLRVLPNTQVLRILFEGKRAVGVRVERDGVESVLTVRREIILCAGTFGSPQLLMASGIGPGAHLREQGIDLVVDAPAVGQNLQEHPDMKLQHRLFSTDLYAATLRGGLRLLGEWRRYKKERFGMFASNIAETGGFIKSQPDLAAPDLQLHFTTTLGDSNRRSVHGYCLHVCVLRPHSRGQVLLACADTRVAPRIDQNLMADARDMNTMVEGARIARRILAQPSLAALGGTAHNYGHLRFDGSDDEAVRQWIREQVDIIFHPVGTCRMGSDTQSVVDAELRVRGVDGLRVADASVMPTVIGGNTNAPAIMIGEKAADLVRGIKRADALSFPRSFPQSAPKAAAKPDAQQEGVSTARASISPHNTLASNRWKALATAAALALASSAQVVTAAEPPKPASAITTAANAALLQQLPFNDRKDYEEASRGLVAPFTGTILNADGKPIRNASAYAFESAATSPDSVNPSLWRMAQLNSNAGLFKVTDGIYQVRGLDLANMTIIEGDRGIVIVDPLMYTETAKAALGLYYANRPHQPVVAVIYTHSHVDHFGGVRGVVDEADVKAGKVAIYAPAGFLQEAVSENVFAGTAMFRRAVYQAAGGVPRGELGQVDTGIGKSSMAGGTISLIAPTVTISKPYETRRLAGVDFEFQFTPGTEAPAEMNFYLPQMRALCMAENATRTMHNILTPRGALVRDPKAWGKFLDESLVRYGDKADVLLAQHNWPTWGGERIRTLLADQRDMYTYLNDHTLHLLNQGLTPMQISDAMQKLPGDLEKKWYARGYYGSLSFNSRAVYQRYLGFYDGNPANLNPLEPEAAGKRYVAVMGGADKVLAMMRDAMARGDYRWAAAIGNHLVFAEPQNQDARNAQADALEQLGYQSESSLWRNMYLTGAMELRNGPGSYSTRQAEDLVRALEPSMFFDYMGVRLDSDKAVGHDMRLNWVFSDLEKPFAVTLRNGVLTYRDGLRHATPDATVTMSKATLDRISLRQITLSDALRTGEVKVEGDGRKLTELMGFITTFDPSFNIVTPITKH
;
A
#
# COMPACT_ATOMS: atom_id res chain seq x y z
N MET A 1 -39.19 -43.40 0.76
CA MET A 1 -38.71 -43.31 -0.64
C MET A 1 -37.20 -43.24 -0.56
N ASN A 2 -36.47 -44.02 -1.37
CA ASN A 2 -35.01 -43.99 -1.37
C ASN A 2 -34.55 -42.90 -2.34
N GLU A 3 -33.96 -41.82 -1.84
CA GLU A 3 -33.37 -40.79 -2.69
C GLU A 3 -31.98 -41.26 -3.17
N VAL A 4 -31.68 -41.06 -4.47
CA VAL A 4 -30.49 -41.60 -5.12
C VAL A 4 -29.65 -40.48 -5.73
N TYR A 5 -28.42 -40.31 -5.25
CA TYR A 5 -27.50 -39.24 -5.67
C TYR A 5 -26.27 -39.80 -6.39
N ASP A 6 -25.55 -38.98 -7.17
CA ASP A 6 -24.25 -39.38 -7.71
C ASP A 6 -23.17 -39.31 -6.64
N TYR A 7 -23.21 -38.25 -5.82
CA TYR A 7 -22.29 -38.01 -4.72
C TYR A 7 -23.04 -37.67 -3.43
N ILE A 8 -22.58 -38.23 -2.31
CA ILE A 8 -23.07 -37.87 -0.97
C ILE A 8 -21.90 -37.34 -0.15
N ILE A 9 -22.00 -36.09 0.30
CA ILE A 9 -20.98 -35.40 1.09
C ILE A 9 -21.50 -35.27 2.52
N VAL A 10 -20.71 -35.72 3.49
CA VAL A 10 -21.12 -35.81 4.90
C VAL A 10 -20.41 -34.75 5.73
N GLY A 11 -21.15 -33.75 6.23
CA GLY A 11 -20.64 -32.63 7.00
C GLY A 11 -20.44 -31.38 6.14
N ALA A 12 -21.12 -30.29 6.50
CA ALA A 12 -20.99 -28.98 5.83
C ALA A 12 -19.96 -28.08 6.51
N GLY A 13 -18.83 -28.67 6.94
CA GLY A 13 -17.66 -27.93 7.44
C GLY A 13 -16.90 -27.20 6.33
N SER A 14 -15.79 -26.55 6.68
CA SER A 14 -15.01 -25.71 5.76
C SER A 14 -14.62 -26.42 4.46
N ALA A 15 -14.23 -27.70 4.55
CA ALA A 15 -13.91 -28.54 3.40
C ALA A 15 -15.17 -29.02 2.65
N GLY A 16 -16.17 -29.54 3.35
CA GLY A 16 -17.41 -30.06 2.75
C GLY A 16 -18.20 -29.02 1.97
N CYS A 17 -18.21 -27.76 2.44
CA CYS A 17 -18.73 -26.63 1.66
C CYS A 17 -17.99 -26.46 0.32
N ALA A 18 -16.66 -26.54 0.32
CA ALA A 18 -15.84 -26.40 -0.89
C ALA A 18 -16.04 -27.57 -1.86
N VAL A 19 -16.03 -28.82 -1.37
CA VAL A 19 -16.30 -30.02 -2.19
C VAL A 19 -17.68 -29.92 -2.85
N ALA A 20 -18.72 -29.64 -2.06
CA ALA A 20 -20.10 -29.56 -2.54
C ALA A 20 -20.31 -28.42 -3.54
N GLY A 21 -19.72 -27.25 -3.26
CA GLY A 21 -19.76 -26.10 -4.17
C GLY A 21 -19.08 -26.43 -5.50
N ARG A 22 -17.83 -26.89 -5.47
CA ARG A 22 -17.04 -27.16 -6.69
C ARG A 22 -17.59 -28.31 -7.54
N LEU A 23 -18.07 -29.41 -6.94
CA LEU A 23 -18.71 -30.49 -7.69
C LEU A 23 -20.04 -30.05 -8.32
N ALA A 24 -20.80 -29.18 -7.64
CA ALA A 24 -22.03 -28.60 -8.18
C ALA A 24 -21.76 -27.62 -9.33
N ASP A 25 -20.81 -26.69 -9.14
CA ASP A 25 -20.39 -25.68 -10.13
C ASP A 25 -19.79 -26.34 -11.39
N ALA A 26 -19.09 -27.47 -11.23
CA ALA A 26 -18.55 -28.26 -12.33
C ALA A 26 -19.59 -29.17 -13.03
N GLY A 27 -20.84 -29.19 -12.58
CA GLY A 27 -21.90 -30.02 -13.15
C GLY A 27 -21.67 -31.53 -13.03
N ALA A 28 -20.87 -31.99 -12.05
CA ALA A 28 -20.33 -33.35 -12.01
C ALA A 28 -21.38 -34.48 -11.87
N GLY A 29 -22.59 -34.15 -11.39
CA GLY A 29 -23.71 -35.05 -11.15
C GLY A 29 -24.71 -34.41 -10.18
N SER A 30 -25.63 -35.20 -9.62
CA SER A 30 -26.44 -34.79 -8.47
C SER A 30 -25.67 -34.99 -7.16
N VAL A 31 -25.64 -33.95 -6.33
CA VAL A 31 -24.84 -33.87 -5.09
C VAL A 31 -25.78 -33.65 -3.90
N ALA A 32 -25.75 -34.55 -2.93
CA ALA A 32 -26.33 -34.34 -1.61
C ALA A 32 -25.24 -33.90 -0.62
N LEU A 33 -25.48 -32.81 0.12
CA LEU A 33 -24.64 -32.37 1.24
C LEU A 33 -25.45 -32.48 2.54
N LEU A 34 -24.99 -33.32 3.46
CA LEU A 34 -25.67 -33.66 4.71
C LEU A 34 -25.02 -32.91 5.88
N GLU A 35 -25.81 -32.34 6.78
CA GLU A 35 -25.28 -31.64 7.97
C GLU A 35 -26.20 -31.82 9.19
N THR A 36 -25.61 -32.23 10.32
CA THR A 36 -26.29 -32.51 11.60
C THR A 36 -26.85 -31.27 12.31
N GLY A 37 -26.40 -30.07 11.94
CA GLY A 37 -26.94 -28.79 12.43
C GLY A 37 -27.78 -28.02 11.41
N GLY A 38 -28.27 -26.86 11.86
CA GLY A 38 -29.10 -25.96 11.07
C GLY A 38 -28.33 -25.03 10.12
N HIS A 39 -29.04 -24.04 9.59
CA HIS A 39 -28.46 -22.98 8.76
C HIS A 39 -27.63 -21.98 9.57
N ASP A 40 -26.74 -21.26 8.90
CA ASP A 40 -25.84 -20.24 9.46
C ASP A 40 -26.41 -18.81 9.45
N PHE A 41 -27.65 -18.61 8.99
CA PHE A 41 -28.34 -17.31 8.92
C PHE A 41 -28.74 -16.73 10.30
N SER A 42 -27.77 -16.59 11.20
CA SER A 42 -27.95 -16.14 12.57
C SER A 42 -27.02 -14.96 12.89
N PRO A 43 -27.50 -13.89 13.55
CA PRO A 43 -26.64 -12.80 14.04
C PRO A 43 -25.48 -13.26 14.95
N ALA A 44 -25.63 -14.40 15.64
CA ALA A 44 -24.58 -14.99 16.46
C ALA A 44 -23.42 -15.61 15.65
N ILE A 45 -23.61 -15.79 14.35
CA ILE A 45 -22.59 -16.25 13.39
C ILE A 45 -22.11 -15.08 12.52
N THR A 46 -23.04 -14.33 11.92
CA THR A 46 -22.72 -13.31 10.89
C THR A 46 -22.04 -12.08 11.46
N ILE A 47 -22.29 -11.73 12.73
CA ILE A 47 -21.62 -10.63 13.41
C ILE A 47 -20.30 -11.15 14.01
N PRO A 48 -19.13 -10.59 13.66
CA PRO A 48 -17.81 -11.05 14.10
C PRO A 48 -17.70 -11.35 15.60
N ILE A 49 -18.13 -10.42 16.48
CA ILE A 49 -18.08 -10.59 17.95
C ILE A 49 -18.95 -11.74 18.48
N GLY A 50 -19.85 -12.29 17.65
CA GLY A 50 -20.75 -13.40 17.97
C GLY A 50 -20.05 -14.69 18.41
N LEU A 51 -18.74 -14.85 18.13
CA LEU A 51 -17.94 -15.96 18.68
C LEU A 51 -18.00 -16.03 20.22
N ALA A 52 -18.15 -14.88 20.87
CA ALA A 52 -18.27 -14.80 22.33
C ALA A 52 -19.59 -15.40 22.87
N ALA A 53 -20.59 -15.61 22.01
CA ALA A 53 -21.85 -16.29 22.37
C ALA A 53 -21.86 -17.77 21.95
N THR A 54 -21.24 -18.13 20.82
CA THR A 54 -21.33 -19.48 20.23
C THR A 54 -20.25 -20.45 20.69
N VAL A 55 -19.02 -19.98 20.93
CA VAL A 55 -17.88 -20.83 21.31
C VAL A 55 -17.93 -21.35 22.76
N PRO A 56 -18.32 -20.58 23.80
CA PRO A 56 -18.03 -20.98 25.19
C PRO A 56 -18.83 -22.15 25.77
N LYS A 57 -19.90 -22.62 25.10
CA LYS A 57 -20.82 -23.65 25.60
C LYS A 57 -21.40 -24.48 24.44
N PRO A 58 -21.77 -25.75 24.67
CA PRO A 58 -22.56 -26.53 23.72
C PRO A 58 -23.89 -25.84 23.37
N GLY A 59 -24.40 -26.07 22.15
CA GLY A 59 -25.67 -25.50 21.70
C GLY A 59 -25.98 -25.78 20.22
N PRO A 60 -26.94 -25.08 19.61
CA PRO A 60 -27.37 -25.32 18.23
C PRO A 60 -26.25 -25.23 17.18
N TYR A 61 -25.26 -24.36 17.43
CA TYR A 61 -24.15 -24.07 16.51
C TYR A 61 -22.80 -24.66 16.96
N ASN A 62 -22.77 -25.40 18.08
CA ASN A 62 -21.53 -25.88 18.69
C ASN A 62 -21.77 -27.22 19.41
N TYR A 63 -21.07 -28.28 18.99
CA TYR A 63 -21.13 -29.59 19.66
C TYR A 63 -20.61 -29.52 21.10
N GLY A 64 -19.55 -28.74 21.35
CA GLY A 64 -18.94 -28.57 22.66
C GLY A 64 -18.55 -29.88 23.36
N PHE A 65 -17.77 -30.73 22.68
CA PHE A 65 -17.29 -31.99 23.26
C PHE A 65 -16.32 -31.73 24.44
N ALA A 66 -15.88 -32.80 25.09
CA ALA A 66 -14.82 -32.77 26.10
C ALA A 66 -13.81 -33.89 25.85
N THR A 67 -12.56 -33.71 26.29
CA THR A 67 -11.55 -34.77 26.23
C THR A 67 -11.72 -35.80 27.35
N GLU A 68 -11.05 -36.94 27.23
CA GLU A 68 -10.67 -37.80 28.35
C GLU A 68 -9.67 -37.09 29.29
N PRO A 69 -9.51 -37.54 30.55
CA PRO A 69 -8.62 -36.90 31.52
C PRO A 69 -7.18 -36.95 31.03
N GLN A 70 -6.57 -35.80 30.79
CA GLN A 70 -5.26 -35.71 30.13
C GLN A 70 -4.13 -35.88 31.15
N PRO A 71 -3.29 -36.94 31.08
CA PRO A 71 -2.25 -37.19 32.09
C PRO A 71 -1.21 -36.07 32.18
N GLY A 72 -0.74 -35.56 31.01
CA GLY A 72 0.19 -34.43 30.94
C GLY A 72 -0.38 -33.11 31.45
N LEU A 73 -1.69 -33.01 31.68
CA LEU A 73 -2.39 -31.81 32.16
C LEU A 73 -2.96 -31.99 33.58
N ASN A 74 -2.31 -32.80 34.41
CA ASN A 74 -2.72 -33.12 35.78
C ASN A 74 -4.16 -33.70 35.87
N GLY A 75 -4.57 -34.49 34.87
CA GLY A 75 -5.88 -35.15 34.82
C GLY A 75 -7.05 -34.25 34.41
N ARG A 76 -6.82 -33.01 34.00
CA ARG A 76 -7.88 -32.12 33.48
C ARG A 76 -8.53 -32.69 32.22
N ARG A 77 -9.83 -32.47 32.05
CA ARG A 77 -10.53 -32.63 30.76
C ARG A 77 -10.56 -31.28 30.04
N GLY A 78 -10.10 -31.24 28.79
CA GLY A 78 -10.17 -30.05 27.93
C GLY A 78 -11.55 -29.89 27.28
N TYR A 79 -11.92 -28.65 26.96
CA TYR A 79 -13.18 -28.34 26.28
C TYR A 79 -12.97 -28.24 24.75
N GLN A 80 -13.86 -28.83 23.97
CA GLN A 80 -13.70 -29.04 22.52
C GLN A 80 -14.86 -28.42 21.73
N PRO A 81 -14.94 -27.08 21.61
CA PRO A 81 -15.95 -26.41 20.80
C PRO A 81 -15.74 -26.72 19.32
N ARG A 82 -16.71 -27.34 18.66
CA ARG A 82 -16.72 -27.65 17.20
C ARG A 82 -18.01 -27.16 16.58
N GLY A 83 -17.91 -26.49 15.43
CA GLY A 83 -19.09 -25.90 14.79
C GLY A 83 -20.06 -26.96 14.28
N ARG A 84 -21.35 -26.75 14.56
CA ARG A 84 -22.47 -27.59 14.14
C ARG A 84 -23.38 -26.77 13.23
N GLY A 85 -23.81 -27.31 12.10
CA GLY A 85 -24.55 -26.57 11.07
C GLY A 85 -23.67 -26.02 9.95
N LEU A 86 -24.29 -25.34 8.98
CA LEU A 86 -23.63 -24.96 7.74
C LEU A 86 -22.39 -24.06 7.96
N GLY A 87 -21.31 -24.36 7.24
CA GLY A 87 -19.98 -23.78 7.42
C GLY A 87 -19.18 -24.42 8.57
N GLY A 88 -19.81 -25.24 9.41
CA GLY A 88 -19.23 -25.92 10.56
C GLY A 88 -18.37 -24.97 11.40
N SER A 89 -17.13 -25.37 11.68
CA SER A 89 -16.21 -24.57 12.51
C SER A 89 -15.87 -23.18 11.94
N SER A 90 -15.99 -22.94 10.62
CA SER A 90 -15.79 -21.58 10.06
C SER A 90 -16.90 -20.59 10.48
N SER A 91 -18.06 -21.10 10.93
CA SER A 91 -19.16 -20.29 11.46
C SER A 91 -18.93 -19.83 12.92
N ILE A 92 -17.97 -20.42 13.66
CA ILE A 92 -17.70 -20.06 15.06
C ILE A 92 -16.23 -19.71 15.37
N ASN A 93 -15.27 -19.95 14.47
CA ASN A 93 -13.85 -19.68 14.70
C ASN A 93 -13.51 -18.17 14.80
N GLY A 94 -12.24 -17.85 15.10
CA GLY A 94 -11.72 -16.50 15.16
C GLY A 94 -11.55 -15.78 13.81
N MET A 95 -11.99 -16.33 12.67
CA MET A 95 -11.85 -15.78 11.31
C MET A 95 -10.42 -15.50 10.80
N ILE A 96 -9.37 -15.70 11.58
CA ILE A 96 -7.98 -15.51 11.14
C ILE A 96 -7.69 -16.40 9.92
N TYR A 97 -7.13 -15.79 8.87
CA TYR A 97 -6.74 -16.47 7.63
C TYR A 97 -5.22 -16.66 7.59
N ILE A 98 -4.79 -17.91 7.77
CA ILE A 98 -3.40 -18.36 7.66
C ILE A 98 -3.37 -19.65 6.84
N ARG A 99 -2.39 -19.78 5.94
CA ARG A 99 -2.21 -20.95 5.05
C ARG A 99 -1.23 -22.00 5.58
N GLY A 100 -0.36 -21.65 6.53
CA GLY A 100 0.87 -22.41 6.85
C GLY A 100 2.04 -21.96 5.96
N VAL A 101 3.16 -22.69 6.01
CA VAL A 101 4.40 -22.38 5.28
C VAL A 101 4.81 -23.54 4.35
N PRO A 102 5.65 -23.32 3.33
CA PRO A 102 6.00 -24.35 2.33
C PRO A 102 6.46 -25.67 2.96
N SER A 103 7.35 -25.60 3.96
CA SER A 103 7.91 -26.75 4.67
C SER A 103 6.88 -27.65 5.35
N ASP A 104 5.67 -27.16 5.63
CA ASP A 104 4.60 -27.99 6.18
C ASP A 104 4.08 -28.99 5.12
N TYR A 105 3.90 -28.49 3.90
CA TYR A 105 3.35 -29.20 2.75
C TYR A 105 4.39 -30.05 2.03
N ASP A 106 5.59 -29.50 1.88
CA ASP A 106 6.76 -30.24 1.39
C ASP A 106 7.11 -31.39 2.37
N GLY A 107 6.88 -31.19 3.68
CA GLY A 107 6.95 -32.24 4.69
C GLY A 107 5.88 -33.33 4.55
N TRP A 108 4.66 -32.99 4.13
CA TRP A 108 3.63 -33.99 3.79
C TRP A 108 4.03 -34.80 2.55
N ALA A 109 4.52 -34.13 1.50
CA ALA A 109 5.02 -34.80 0.29
C ALA A 109 6.19 -35.74 0.60
N ALA A 110 7.17 -35.28 1.39
CA ALA A 110 8.29 -36.11 1.85
C ALA A 110 7.86 -37.31 2.72
N ALA A 111 6.71 -37.23 3.39
CA ALA A 111 6.07 -38.35 4.09
C ALA A 111 5.25 -39.29 3.17
N GLY A 112 5.44 -39.20 1.85
CA GLY A 112 4.78 -40.06 0.85
C GLY A 112 3.38 -39.60 0.46
N CYS A 113 3.07 -38.31 0.59
CA CYS A 113 1.81 -37.72 0.14
C CYS A 113 1.99 -37.01 -1.20
N ASP A 114 2.26 -37.77 -2.26
CA ASP A 114 2.61 -37.23 -3.57
C ASP A 114 1.57 -36.23 -4.10
N GLY A 115 2.05 -35.13 -4.69
CA GLY A 115 1.20 -34.04 -5.18
C GLY A 115 0.61 -33.15 -4.08
N TRP A 116 1.07 -33.22 -2.83
CA TRP A 116 0.67 -32.32 -1.73
C TRP A 116 1.79 -31.35 -1.30
N ALA A 117 2.81 -31.17 -2.14
CA ALA A 117 3.87 -30.17 -1.90
C ALA A 117 3.31 -28.74 -1.99
N TRP A 118 4.07 -27.74 -1.53
CA TRP A 118 3.65 -26.33 -1.55
C TRP A 118 3.24 -25.86 -2.94
N GLU A 119 3.98 -26.26 -3.97
CA GLU A 119 3.69 -25.90 -5.37
C GLU A 119 2.37 -26.49 -5.91
N ASP A 120 1.87 -27.57 -5.31
CA ASP A 120 0.59 -28.19 -5.67
C ASP A 120 -0.58 -27.55 -4.93
N VAL A 121 -0.39 -27.13 -3.67
CA VAL A 121 -1.46 -26.59 -2.82
C VAL A 121 -1.65 -25.08 -2.93
N LEU A 122 -0.59 -24.31 -3.20
CA LEU A 122 -0.66 -22.85 -3.39
C LEU A 122 -1.67 -22.42 -4.49
N PRO A 123 -1.76 -23.10 -5.65
CA PRO A 123 -2.81 -22.83 -6.64
C PRO A 123 -4.24 -22.94 -6.07
N TYR A 124 -4.52 -23.93 -5.21
CA TYR A 124 -5.84 -24.09 -4.60
C TYR A 124 -6.13 -23.02 -3.54
N PHE A 125 -5.13 -22.59 -2.76
CA PHE A 125 -5.27 -21.44 -1.87
C PHE A 125 -5.65 -20.17 -2.65
N LYS A 126 -4.91 -19.86 -3.73
CA LYS A 126 -5.18 -18.69 -4.59
C LYS A 126 -6.51 -18.80 -5.34
N ARG A 127 -6.97 -20.01 -5.68
CA ARG A 127 -8.30 -20.25 -6.27
C ARG A 127 -9.45 -20.09 -5.28
N SER A 128 -9.20 -20.38 -4.00
CA SER A 128 -10.18 -20.21 -2.91
C SER A 128 -10.40 -18.74 -2.53
N GLU A 129 -9.39 -17.89 -2.72
CA GLU A 129 -9.24 -16.59 -2.08
C GLU A 129 -9.62 -15.40 -2.98
N CYS A 130 -10.32 -14.43 -2.38
CA CYS A 130 -10.43 -13.06 -2.85
C CYS A 130 -9.90 -12.12 -1.75
N ASN A 131 -8.60 -11.86 -1.81
CA ASN A 131 -7.87 -10.96 -0.92
C ASN A 131 -8.23 -9.52 -1.28
N GLU A 132 -8.56 -8.69 -0.30
CA GLU A 132 -9.01 -7.30 -0.49
C GLU A 132 -8.00 -6.48 -1.29
N ARG A 133 -6.70 -6.75 -1.08
CA ARG A 133 -5.56 -6.12 -1.77
C ARG A 133 -5.52 -6.40 -3.28
N LEU A 134 -6.20 -7.45 -3.76
CA LEU A 134 -6.27 -7.86 -5.17
C LEU A 134 -7.71 -8.00 -5.69
N ALA A 135 -8.73 -7.51 -4.98
CA ALA A 135 -10.12 -7.85 -5.27
C ALA A 135 -10.52 -7.51 -6.72
N GLY A 136 -10.98 -8.52 -7.48
CA GLY A 136 -11.32 -8.42 -8.91
C GLY A 136 -10.15 -8.50 -9.89
N HIS A 137 -8.92 -8.28 -9.41
CA HIS A 137 -7.70 -8.31 -10.21
C HIS A 137 -7.19 -9.75 -10.38
N GLU A 138 -6.05 -9.92 -11.05
CA GLU A 138 -5.41 -11.24 -11.21
C GLU A 138 -4.69 -11.63 -9.92
N ALA A 139 -4.39 -12.92 -9.75
CA ALA A 139 -3.63 -13.42 -8.60
C ALA A 139 -2.14 -13.03 -8.74
N ASP A 140 -1.52 -12.53 -7.66
CA ASP A 140 -0.09 -12.20 -7.65
C ASP A 140 0.77 -13.47 -7.45
N ALA A 141 1.99 -13.38 -6.89
CA ALA A 141 2.78 -14.56 -6.55
C ALA A 141 2.11 -15.45 -5.48
N TRP A 142 1.50 -14.84 -4.46
CA TRP A 142 1.05 -15.48 -3.22
C TRP A 142 -0.47 -15.50 -3.04
N HIS A 143 -1.18 -14.47 -3.49
CA HIS A 143 -2.59 -14.20 -3.15
C HIS A 143 -3.55 -14.37 -4.32
N GLY A 144 -4.80 -14.72 -4.03
CA GLY A 144 -5.91 -14.75 -4.99
C GLY A 144 -6.79 -13.50 -4.96
N GLY A 145 -7.20 -13.00 -6.12
CA GLY A 145 -8.10 -11.83 -6.25
C GLY A 145 -9.56 -12.13 -6.61
N ARG A 146 -9.94 -13.41 -6.84
CA ARG A 146 -11.20 -13.80 -7.53
C ARG A 146 -11.94 -15.01 -6.94
N GLY A 147 -11.44 -15.62 -5.87
CA GLY A 147 -12.08 -16.78 -5.22
C GLY A 147 -13.33 -16.44 -4.39
N PRO A 148 -14.11 -17.45 -3.97
CA PRO A 148 -15.35 -17.25 -3.21
C PRO A 148 -15.14 -16.83 -1.74
N LEU A 149 -13.96 -17.07 -1.16
CA LEU A 149 -13.63 -16.71 0.22
C LEU A 149 -13.01 -15.30 0.27
N HIS A 150 -13.78 -14.32 0.72
CA HIS A 150 -13.24 -12.98 0.99
C HIS A 150 -12.27 -13.02 2.18
N VAL A 151 -11.07 -12.48 1.97
CA VAL A 151 -10.01 -12.28 2.95
C VAL A 151 -9.69 -10.79 2.98
N ILE A 152 -9.83 -10.15 4.13
CA ILE A 152 -9.69 -8.69 4.27
C ILE A 152 -8.65 -8.33 5.32
N ASP A 153 -8.11 -7.11 5.22
CA ASP A 153 -7.32 -6.53 6.28
C ASP A 153 -8.21 -6.11 7.47
N THR A 154 -7.63 -5.84 8.64
CA THR A 154 -8.43 -5.56 9.84
C THR A 154 -9.08 -4.17 9.79
N ARG A 155 -10.32 -4.16 9.29
CA ARG A 155 -11.21 -2.99 9.10
C ARG A 155 -11.41 -2.09 10.34
N SER A 156 -11.21 -2.56 11.57
CA SER A 156 -11.57 -1.81 12.79
C SER A 156 -10.67 -2.13 13.97
N LEU A 157 -9.37 -1.86 13.82
CA LEU A 157 -8.32 -2.11 14.83
C LEU A 157 -8.65 -1.57 16.23
N ASN A 158 -8.33 -2.35 17.26
CA ASN A 158 -8.31 -1.88 18.63
C ASN A 158 -7.08 -0.99 18.92
N PRO A 159 -7.18 0.05 19.75
CA PRO A 159 -6.02 0.82 20.21
C PRO A 159 -4.93 -0.01 20.92
N PHE A 160 -5.27 -1.19 21.46
CA PHE A 160 -4.30 -2.10 22.08
C PHE A 160 -3.52 -2.98 21.08
N ASP A 161 -4.09 -3.30 19.91
CA ASP A 161 -3.44 -4.12 18.89
C ASP A 161 -2.13 -3.47 18.40
N ARG A 162 -2.19 -2.16 18.08
CA ARG A 162 -1.01 -1.38 17.71
C ARG A 162 0.07 -1.42 18.81
N ARG A 163 -0.33 -1.32 20.09
CA ARG A 163 0.59 -1.31 21.24
C ARG A 163 1.30 -2.65 21.41
N PHE A 164 0.60 -3.76 21.15
CA PHE A 164 1.22 -5.09 21.12
C PHE A 164 2.26 -5.20 20.00
N VAL A 165 1.96 -4.72 18.78
CA VAL A 165 2.92 -4.73 17.67
C VAL A 165 4.16 -3.88 17.99
N GLU A 166 3.97 -2.66 18.51
CA GLU A 166 5.07 -1.81 19.02
C GLU A 166 5.91 -2.56 20.06
N CYS A 167 5.28 -3.21 21.04
CA CYS A 167 5.98 -4.00 22.06
C CYS A 167 6.74 -5.20 21.47
N ALA A 168 6.20 -5.89 20.46
CA ALA A 168 6.90 -6.98 19.81
C ALA A 168 8.15 -6.49 19.07
N GLN A 169 8.05 -5.34 18.38
CA GLN A 169 9.19 -4.67 17.75
C GLN A 169 10.26 -4.26 18.76
N THR A 170 9.88 -3.62 19.89
CA THR A 170 10.84 -3.29 20.97
C THR A 170 11.46 -4.53 21.60
N ALA A 171 10.73 -5.65 21.66
CA ALA A 171 11.23 -6.95 22.12
C ALA A 171 12.07 -7.72 21.09
N GLY A 172 12.43 -7.10 19.95
CA GLY A 172 13.34 -7.63 18.93
C GLY A 172 12.68 -8.49 17.84
N ILE A 173 11.35 -8.47 17.71
CA ILE A 173 10.61 -9.25 16.70
C ILE A 173 10.28 -8.33 15.51
N PRO A 174 10.66 -8.67 14.25
CA PRO A 174 10.42 -7.80 13.11
C PRO A 174 8.93 -7.59 12.84
N TYR A 175 8.55 -6.44 12.27
CA TYR A 175 7.18 -6.20 11.82
C TYR A 175 6.89 -7.00 10.53
N ASN A 176 5.77 -7.70 10.50
CA ASN A 176 5.27 -8.40 9.32
C ASN A 176 3.86 -7.91 8.96
N HIS A 177 3.67 -7.51 7.71
CA HIS A 177 2.42 -6.97 7.17
C HIS A 177 1.59 -8.01 6.40
N ASP A 178 2.11 -9.22 6.24
CA ASP A 178 1.51 -10.31 5.47
C ASP A 178 2.09 -11.69 5.87
N PHE A 179 1.47 -12.31 6.89
CA PHE A 179 1.81 -13.66 7.33
C PHE A 179 1.55 -14.77 6.28
N ASN A 180 0.98 -14.44 5.11
CA ASN A 180 0.74 -15.37 4.01
C ASN A 180 1.58 -15.03 2.75
N GLY A 181 2.49 -14.06 2.85
CA GLY A 181 3.42 -13.66 1.80
C GLY A 181 4.70 -14.50 1.80
N ALA A 182 5.80 -13.91 1.34
CA ALA A 182 7.08 -14.60 1.15
C ALA A 182 7.78 -15.07 2.45
N GLN A 183 7.43 -14.50 3.61
CA GLN A 183 7.97 -14.86 4.92
C GLN A 183 6.88 -14.75 5.98
N GLN A 184 6.76 -15.76 6.85
CA GLN A 184 5.77 -15.79 7.92
C GLN A 184 6.26 -15.11 9.22
N GLU A 185 7.57 -15.12 9.47
CA GLU A 185 8.17 -14.66 10.73
C GLU A 185 7.93 -13.16 11.00
N GLY A 186 7.73 -12.80 12.27
CA GLY A 186 7.50 -11.43 12.74
C GLY A 186 6.16 -11.25 13.47
N ALA A 187 5.84 -10.00 13.83
CA ALA A 187 4.61 -9.60 14.52
C ALA A 187 3.84 -8.53 13.74
N GLY A 188 2.52 -8.52 13.85
CA GLY A 188 1.65 -7.67 13.03
C GLY A 188 0.18 -8.03 13.08
N TYR A 189 -0.55 -7.61 12.05
CA TYR A 189 -2.01 -7.66 11.96
C TYR A 189 -2.50 -8.89 11.19
N TYR A 190 -3.49 -9.60 11.72
CA TYR A 190 -4.08 -10.74 11.02
C TYR A 190 -5.05 -10.30 9.92
N GLN A 191 -4.92 -10.91 8.74
CA GLN A 191 -5.98 -10.93 7.73
C GLN A 191 -7.10 -11.88 8.15
N ARG A 192 -8.35 -11.58 7.74
CA ARG A 192 -9.54 -12.23 8.29
C ARG A 192 -10.58 -12.58 7.23
N THR A 193 -11.27 -13.70 7.39
CA THR A 193 -12.39 -14.15 6.54
C THR A 193 -13.67 -13.37 6.87
N GLN A 194 -13.73 -12.11 6.40
CA GLN A 194 -14.86 -11.20 6.54
C GLN A 194 -15.21 -10.56 5.19
N ARG A 195 -16.40 -9.99 5.09
CA ARG A 195 -16.81 -9.10 3.98
C ARG A 195 -17.73 -8.03 4.53
N ASN A 196 -17.48 -6.75 4.20
CA ASN A 196 -18.28 -5.61 4.69
C ASN A 196 -18.49 -5.63 6.22
N GLY A 197 -17.48 -6.01 7.00
CA GLY A 197 -17.54 -6.10 8.46
C GLY A 197 -18.41 -7.23 9.04
N GLU A 198 -18.89 -8.16 8.21
CA GLU A 198 -19.55 -9.40 8.64
C GLU A 198 -18.64 -10.63 8.43
N ARG A 199 -18.86 -11.70 9.19
CA ARG A 199 -18.20 -13.00 8.98
C ARG A 199 -18.47 -13.55 7.58
N TRP A 200 -17.42 -14.02 6.91
CA TRP A 200 -17.51 -14.76 5.65
C TRP A 200 -17.07 -16.21 5.85
N ASN A 201 -18.00 -17.05 6.29
CA ASN A 201 -17.78 -18.48 6.51
C ASN A 201 -17.79 -19.27 5.19
N ALA A 202 -17.40 -20.56 5.24
CA ALA A 202 -17.34 -21.40 4.05
C ALA A 202 -18.71 -21.65 3.39
N ALA A 203 -19.81 -21.59 4.15
CA ALA A 203 -21.16 -21.69 3.60
C ALA A 203 -21.53 -20.45 2.76
N ARG A 204 -21.35 -19.22 3.28
CA ARG A 204 -21.52 -17.98 2.52
C ARG A 204 -20.66 -17.95 1.25
N ALA A 205 -19.42 -18.46 1.33
CA ALA A 205 -18.51 -18.56 0.18
C ALA A 205 -19.01 -19.58 -0.87
N TYR A 206 -19.09 -20.87 -0.52
CA TYR A 206 -19.23 -21.95 -1.51
C TYR A 206 -20.66 -22.46 -1.70
N LEU A 207 -21.51 -22.43 -0.67
CA LEU A 207 -22.88 -22.97 -0.73
C LEU A 207 -23.87 -21.91 -1.17
N HIS A 208 -23.83 -20.74 -0.53
CA HIS A 208 -24.82 -19.69 -0.73
C HIS A 208 -24.47 -18.73 -1.88
N GLN A 209 -23.21 -18.77 -2.34
CA GLN A 209 -22.65 -17.81 -3.30
C GLN A 209 -22.91 -16.34 -2.89
N GLY A 210 -22.82 -16.05 -1.59
CA GLY A 210 -23.12 -14.76 -1.00
C GLY A 210 -24.61 -14.37 -0.90
N ASN A 211 -25.54 -15.18 -1.42
CA ASN A 211 -26.98 -14.89 -1.41
C ASN A 211 -27.64 -15.22 -0.05
N PRO A 212 -28.11 -14.24 0.75
CA PRO A 212 -28.69 -14.50 2.06
C PRO A 212 -30.01 -15.30 1.95
N GLY A 213 -30.11 -16.41 2.66
CA GLY A 213 -31.31 -17.26 2.67
C GLY A 213 -31.31 -18.42 1.66
N SER A 214 -30.42 -18.42 0.66
CA SER A 214 -30.26 -19.57 -0.24
C SER A 214 -29.27 -20.58 0.35
N LEU A 215 -29.67 -21.84 0.52
CA LEU A 215 -28.81 -22.90 1.06
C LEU A 215 -27.86 -23.52 0.01
N ASN A 216 -28.10 -23.30 -1.28
CA ASN A 216 -27.36 -23.95 -2.39
C ASN A 216 -26.97 -23.00 -3.53
N GLY A 217 -27.21 -21.68 -3.39
CA GLY A 217 -26.89 -20.68 -4.40
C GLY A 217 -27.79 -20.74 -5.64
N GLY A 218 -28.90 -21.48 -5.59
CA GLY A 218 -29.80 -21.70 -6.72
C GLY A 218 -29.39 -22.84 -7.66
N ARG A 219 -28.32 -23.59 -7.35
CA ARG A 219 -27.85 -24.71 -8.18
C ARG A 219 -28.79 -25.92 -8.08
N PRO A 220 -29.46 -26.36 -9.16
CA PRO A 220 -30.50 -27.38 -9.11
C PRO A 220 -29.95 -28.79 -8.83
N ASN A 221 -28.67 -29.02 -9.12
CA ASN A 221 -27.98 -30.28 -8.87
C ASN A 221 -27.40 -30.42 -7.44
N LEU A 222 -27.47 -29.37 -6.61
CA LEU A 222 -26.97 -29.37 -5.23
C LEU A 222 -28.13 -29.36 -4.22
N ARG A 223 -28.29 -30.48 -3.51
CA ARG A 223 -29.29 -30.67 -2.45
C ARG A 223 -28.61 -30.60 -1.08
N VAL A 224 -28.73 -29.46 -0.40
CA VAL A 224 -28.25 -29.29 0.97
C VAL A 224 -29.33 -29.71 1.96
N LEU A 225 -28.99 -30.62 2.87
CA LEU A 225 -29.86 -31.26 3.86
C LEU A 225 -29.34 -30.96 5.28
N PRO A 226 -29.70 -29.81 5.87
CA PRO A 226 -29.43 -29.52 7.27
C PRO A 226 -30.29 -30.39 8.20
N ASN A 227 -29.99 -30.38 9.51
CA ASN A 227 -30.61 -31.22 10.54
C ASN A 227 -30.65 -32.72 10.19
N THR A 228 -29.69 -33.19 9.40
CA THR A 228 -29.61 -34.57 8.88
C THR A 228 -28.30 -35.20 9.35
N GLN A 229 -28.37 -36.06 10.36
CA GLN A 229 -27.21 -36.76 10.91
C GLN A 229 -26.99 -38.10 10.20
N VAL A 230 -25.75 -38.38 9.79
CA VAL A 230 -25.37 -39.71 9.28
C VAL A 230 -25.07 -40.66 10.44
N LEU A 231 -25.78 -41.79 10.48
CA LEU A 231 -25.63 -42.82 11.50
C LEU A 231 -24.60 -43.89 11.09
N ARG A 232 -24.69 -44.41 9.85
CA ARG A 232 -23.76 -45.40 9.28
C ARG A 232 -23.63 -45.24 7.77
N ILE A 233 -22.48 -45.63 7.24
CA ILE A 233 -22.27 -45.96 5.83
C ILE A 233 -22.76 -47.38 5.58
N LEU A 234 -23.32 -47.63 4.40
CA LEU A 234 -23.86 -48.93 3.98
C LEU A 234 -22.97 -49.52 2.87
N PHE A 235 -22.71 -50.83 2.95
CA PHE A 235 -21.80 -51.53 2.05
C PHE A 235 -22.43 -52.75 1.37
N GLU A 236 -22.07 -52.96 0.11
CA GLU A 236 -22.25 -54.24 -0.60
C GLU A 236 -20.86 -54.86 -0.79
N GLY A 237 -20.55 -55.89 -0.01
CA GLY A 237 -19.19 -56.41 0.11
C GLY A 237 -18.24 -55.33 0.65
N LYS A 238 -17.39 -54.79 -0.23
CA LYS A 238 -16.46 -53.68 0.08
C LYS A 238 -16.81 -52.36 -0.63
N ARG A 239 -17.91 -52.31 -1.38
CA ARG A 239 -18.38 -51.12 -2.10
C ARG A 239 -19.30 -50.29 -1.21
N ALA A 240 -19.01 -49.00 -1.03
CA ALA A 240 -19.89 -48.10 -0.27
C ALA A 240 -21.08 -47.64 -1.16
N VAL A 241 -22.30 -48.05 -0.80
CA VAL A 241 -23.51 -47.90 -1.64
C VAL A 241 -24.54 -46.90 -1.12
N GLY A 242 -24.37 -46.40 0.10
CA GLY A 242 -25.24 -45.36 0.65
C GLY A 242 -24.93 -45.01 2.10
N VAL A 243 -25.80 -44.21 2.68
CA VAL A 243 -25.78 -43.84 4.11
C VAL A 243 -27.15 -44.04 4.74
N ARG A 244 -27.16 -44.50 5.99
CA ARG A 244 -28.32 -44.37 6.86
C ARG A 244 -28.25 -43.04 7.59
N VAL A 245 -29.35 -42.30 7.58
CA VAL A 245 -29.45 -40.97 8.19
C VAL A 245 -30.63 -40.88 9.14
N GLU A 246 -30.46 -40.14 10.24
CA GLU A 246 -31.58 -39.60 11.01
C GLU A 246 -31.84 -38.17 10.55
N ARG A 247 -33.11 -37.84 10.31
CA ARG A 247 -33.55 -36.48 10.05
C ARG A 247 -34.91 -36.24 10.68
N ASP A 248 -35.06 -35.13 11.40
CA ASP A 248 -36.33 -34.71 12.02
C ASP A 248 -36.98 -35.84 12.87
N GLY A 249 -36.15 -36.70 13.49
CA GLY A 249 -36.56 -37.86 14.30
C GLY A 249 -36.83 -39.16 13.53
N VAL A 250 -36.63 -39.18 12.20
CA VAL A 250 -36.92 -40.33 11.33
C VAL A 250 -35.64 -40.91 10.72
N GLU A 251 -35.41 -42.22 10.88
CA GLU A 251 -34.34 -42.93 10.16
C GLU A 251 -34.74 -43.20 8.70
N SER A 252 -33.81 -42.98 7.76
CA SER A 252 -33.98 -43.25 6.34
C SER A 252 -32.65 -43.61 5.66
N VAL A 253 -32.70 -44.01 4.38
CA VAL A 253 -31.51 -44.38 3.59
C VAL A 253 -31.43 -43.52 2.33
N LEU A 254 -30.24 -42.95 2.11
CA LEU A 254 -29.86 -42.24 0.89
C LEU A 254 -28.82 -43.10 0.16
N THR A 255 -29.03 -43.42 -1.12
CA THR A 255 -28.12 -44.28 -1.89
C THR A 255 -27.26 -43.47 -2.87
N VAL A 256 -26.07 -44.00 -3.18
CA VAL A 256 -25.06 -43.33 -4.00
C VAL A 256 -24.76 -44.13 -5.27
N ARG A 257 -24.58 -43.44 -6.41
CA ARG A 257 -24.15 -44.08 -7.67
C ARG A 257 -22.62 -44.08 -7.82
N ARG A 258 -21.92 -43.04 -7.35
CA ARG A 258 -20.46 -42.91 -7.48
C ARG A 258 -19.76 -42.99 -6.14
N GLU A 259 -19.76 -41.92 -5.33
CA GLU A 259 -18.81 -41.81 -4.22
C GLU A 259 -19.37 -41.06 -3.00
N ILE A 260 -19.06 -41.58 -1.81
CA ILE A 260 -19.32 -40.90 -0.53
C ILE A 260 -18.05 -40.15 -0.11
N ILE A 261 -18.18 -38.91 0.32
CA ILE A 261 -17.06 -38.05 0.72
C ILE A 261 -17.31 -37.57 2.15
N LEU A 262 -16.51 -38.04 3.10
CA LEU A 262 -16.60 -37.65 4.50
C LEU A 262 -15.86 -36.32 4.73
N CYS A 263 -16.60 -35.33 5.22
CA CYS A 263 -16.13 -33.99 5.56
C CYS A 263 -16.58 -33.61 6.99
N ALA A 264 -16.82 -34.61 7.84
CA ALA A 264 -17.38 -34.46 9.19
C ALA A 264 -16.34 -34.00 10.23
N GLY A 265 -15.10 -33.76 9.80
CA GLY A 265 -14.01 -33.23 10.61
C GLY A 265 -13.33 -34.29 11.47
N THR A 266 -12.25 -33.85 12.12
CA THR A 266 -11.29 -34.67 12.88
C THR A 266 -11.91 -35.57 13.95
N PHE A 267 -13.10 -35.28 14.46
CA PHE A 267 -13.80 -36.16 15.40
C PHE A 267 -14.90 -36.98 14.72
N GLY A 268 -15.67 -36.39 13.81
CA GLY A 268 -16.82 -37.06 13.17
C GLY A 268 -16.46 -38.06 12.08
N SER A 269 -15.44 -37.77 11.26
CA SER A 269 -15.01 -38.64 10.16
C SER A 269 -14.46 -40.00 10.65
N PRO A 270 -13.52 -40.09 11.63
CA PRO A 270 -13.09 -41.39 12.17
C PRO A 270 -14.21 -42.09 12.96
N GLN A 271 -15.07 -41.33 13.65
CA GLN A 271 -16.22 -41.89 14.38
C GLN A 271 -17.18 -42.60 13.42
N LEU A 272 -17.52 -41.98 12.29
CA LEU A 272 -18.44 -42.57 11.31
C LEU A 272 -17.82 -43.77 10.58
N LEU A 273 -16.50 -43.76 10.28
CA LEU A 273 -15.79 -44.93 9.77
C LEU A 273 -15.90 -46.11 10.74
N MET A 274 -15.54 -45.90 12.01
CA MET A 274 -15.63 -46.96 13.04
C MET A 274 -17.07 -47.45 13.25
N ALA A 275 -18.04 -46.54 13.35
CA ALA A 275 -19.45 -46.89 13.50
C ALA A 275 -20.01 -47.70 12.31
N SER A 276 -19.32 -47.66 11.16
CA SER A 276 -19.67 -48.38 9.93
C SER A 276 -18.76 -49.60 9.65
N GLY A 277 -17.95 -50.04 10.62
CA GLY A 277 -17.12 -51.25 10.51
C GLY A 277 -15.73 -51.06 9.91
N ILE A 278 -15.24 -49.83 9.76
CA ILE A 278 -13.88 -49.52 9.28
C ILE A 278 -13.07 -48.89 10.42
N GLY A 279 -12.13 -49.63 10.99
CA GLY A 279 -11.33 -49.15 12.13
C GLY A 279 -10.62 -50.27 12.89
N PRO A 280 -10.09 -49.99 14.10
CA PRO A 280 -9.32 -50.96 14.88
C PRO A 280 -10.16 -52.20 15.24
N GLY A 281 -9.84 -53.35 14.64
CA GLY A 281 -10.68 -54.54 14.67
C GLY A 281 -10.89 -55.17 16.06
N ALA A 282 -10.08 -54.82 17.06
CA ALA A 282 -10.34 -55.15 18.47
C ALA A 282 -11.48 -54.28 19.04
N HIS A 283 -11.30 -52.95 19.02
CA HIS A 283 -12.28 -51.97 19.50
C HIS A 283 -13.65 -52.16 18.81
N LEU A 284 -13.70 -52.41 17.50
CA LEU A 284 -14.98 -52.64 16.81
C LEU A 284 -15.76 -53.86 17.34
N ARG A 285 -15.06 -54.95 17.68
CA ARG A 285 -15.68 -56.13 18.31
C ARG A 285 -16.15 -55.83 19.73
N GLU A 286 -15.39 -55.07 20.51
CA GLU A 286 -15.80 -54.60 21.84
C GLU A 286 -17.06 -53.72 21.81
N GLN A 287 -17.26 -52.96 20.72
CA GLN A 287 -18.45 -52.14 20.50
C GLN A 287 -19.63 -52.92 19.85
N GLY A 288 -19.48 -54.22 19.55
CA GLY A 288 -20.50 -55.02 18.89
C GLY A 288 -20.77 -54.60 17.43
N ILE A 289 -19.73 -54.23 16.69
CA ILE A 289 -19.80 -53.76 15.30
C ILE A 289 -19.13 -54.77 14.37
N ASP A 290 -19.86 -55.18 13.32
CA ASP A 290 -19.33 -56.05 12.28
C ASP A 290 -18.16 -55.41 11.52
N LEU A 291 -17.13 -56.20 11.26
CA LEU A 291 -15.87 -55.74 10.67
C LEU A 291 -15.92 -55.76 9.14
N VAL A 292 -15.82 -54.59 8.51
CA VAL A 292 -15.69 -54.43 7.05
C VAL A 292 -14.22 -54.35 6.63
N VAL A 293 -13.42 -53.57 7.38
CA VAL A 293 -11.96 -53.48 7.24
C VAL A 293 -11.32 -53.25 8.61
N ASP A 294 -10.34 -54.09 8.98
CA ASP A 294 -9.44 -53.79 10.09
C ASP A 294 -8.46 -52.68 9.67
N ALA A 295 -8.64 -51.50 10.24
CA ALA A 295 -7.90 -50.29 9.92
C ALA A 295 -7.45 -49.64 11.24
N PRO A 296 -6.40 -50.16 11.89
CA PRO A 296 -6.00 -49.74 13.24
C PRO A 296 -5.52 -48.28 13.33
N ALA A 297 -5.24 -47.63 12.19
CA ALA A 297 -4.90 -46.22 12.11
C ALA A 297 -6.12 -45.27 12.20
N VAL A 298 -7.36 -45.76 12.03
CA VAL A 298 -8.57 -44.91 12.13
C VAL A 298 -8.72 -44.38 13.55
N GLY A 299 -8.81 -43.06 13.67
CA GLY A 299 -8.88 -42.36 14.95
C GLY A 299 -7.51 -42.05 15.58
N GLN A 300 -6.42 -42.66 15.12
CA GLN A 300 -5.06 -42.46 15.67
C GLN A 300 -4.39 -41.19 15.11
N ASN A 301 -3.22 -40.79 15.62
CA ASN A 301 -2.47 -39.62 15.14
C ASN A 301 -3.21 -38.27 15.31
N LEU A 302 -4.11 -38.16 16.30
CA LEU A 302 -4.73 -36.88 16.65
C LEU A 302 -3.65 -35.88 17.07
N GLN A 303 -3.66 -34.71 16.44
CA GLN A 303 -2.78 -33.57 16.70
C GLN A 303 -3.62 -32.32 16.90
N GLU A 304 -3.14 -31.41 17.76
CA GLU A 304 -3.76 -30.14 18.09
C GLU A 304 -2.66 -29.24 18.70
N HIS A 305 -2.74 -27.92 18.51
CA HIS A 305 -1.76 -27.01 19.10
C HIS A 305 -2.05 -26.75 20.59
N PRO A 306 -1.10 -27.03 21.51
CA PRO A 306 -1.17 -26.53 22.88
C PRO A 306 -1.05 -25.00 22.92
N ASP A 307 -1.81 -24.35 23.79
CA ASP A 307 -1.92 -22.89 23.93
C ASP A 307 -1.85 -22.42 25.39
N MET A 308 -0.98 -21.45 25.69
CA MET A 308 -0.83 -20.81 27.00
C MET A 308 -1.25 -19.34 26.95
N LYS A 309 -1.88 -18.83 28.02
CA LYS A 309 -2.61 -17.55 28.04
C LYS A 309 -2.07 -16.59 29.10
N LEU A 310 -1.13 -15.72 28.71
CA LEU A 310 -0.56 -14.68 29.58
C LEU A 310 -1.52 -13.47 29.67
N GLN A 311 -2.31 -13.43 30.73
CA GLN A 311 -3.41 -12.47 30.91
C GLN A 311 -3.02 -11.27 31.78
N HIS A 312 -3.50 -10.07 31.44
CA HIS A 312 -3.29 -8.84 32.20
C HIS A 312 -4.61 -8.08 32.40
N ARG A 313 -4.94 -7.79 33.67
CA ARG A 313 -6.10 -6.98 34.07
C ARG A 313 -5.77 -5.50 33.95
N LEU A 314 -6.57 -4.77 33.18
CA LEU A 314 -6.43 -3.32 32.98
C LEU A 314 -7.79 -2.71 32.65
N PHE A 315 -8.19 -1.65 33.36
CA PHE A 315 -9.43 -0.95 33.06
C PHE A 315 -9.26 -0.05 31.83
N SER A 316 -9.83 -0.45 30.68
CA SER A 316 -10.12 0.43 29.56
C SER A 316 -11.41 0.01 28.88
N THR A 317 -12.26 0.98 28.52
CA THR A 317 -13.51 0.73 27.78
C THR A 317 -13.30 0.35 26.31
N ASP A 318 -12.07 0.41 25.80
CA ASP A 318 -11.74 -0.13 24.47
C ASP A 318 -11.39 -1.64 24.54
N LEU A 319 -11.16 -2.19 25.74
CA LEU A 319 -11.08 -3.64 25.97
C LEU A 319 -12.46 -4.22 26.31
N TYR A 320 -12.69 -5.50 25.99
CA TYR A 320 -14.01 -6.13 26.19
C TYR A 320 -14.25 -6.55 27.63
N ALA A 321 -15.28 -5.99 28.28
CA ALA A 321 -15.87 -6.54 29.50
C ALA A 321 -17.33 -6.11 29.71
N ALA A 322 -18.08 -6.97 30.40
CA ALA A 322 -19.44 -6.77 30.87
C ALA A 322 -19.47 -5.91 32.14
N THR A 323 -18.94 -4.68 32.07
CA THR A 323 -19.11 -3.64 33.10
C THR A 323 -20.22 -2.67 32.71
N LEU A 324 -20.73 -1.85 33.64
CA LEU A 324 -21.72 -0.81 33.32
C LEU A 324 -21.19 0.18 32.28
N ARG A 325 -19.93 0.62 32.40
CA ARG A 325 -19.27 1.51 31.43
C ARG A 325 -19.03 0.82 30.09
N GLY A 326 -18.61 -0.46 30.10
CA GLY A 326 -18.48 -1.29 28.90
C GLY A 326 -19.81 -1.49 28.16
N GLY A 327 -20.90 -1.73 28.90
CA GLY A 327 -22.25 -1.84 28.33
C GLY A 327 -22.71 -0.55 27.65
N LEU A 328 -22.50 0.60 28.28
CA LEU A 328 -22.79 1.91 27.67
C LEU A 328 -21.96 2.18 26.41
N ARG A 329 -20.66 1.82 26.42
CA ARG A 329 -19.79 1.89 25.24
C ARG A 329 -20.29 0.98 24.10
N LEU A 330 -20.65 -0.26 24.42
CA LEU A 330 -21.19 -1.24 23.46
C LEU A 330 -22.55 -0.81 22.89
N LEU A 331 -23.40 -0.10 23.63
CA LEU A 331 -24.65 0.48 23.07
C LEU A 331 -24.36 1.55 22.00
N GLY A 332 -23.27 2.31 22.14
CA GLY A 332 -22.79 3.24 21.10
C GLY A 332 -22.21 2.50 19.89
N GLU A 333 -21.30 1.56 20.13
CA GLU A 333 -20.66 0.76 19.08
C GLU A 333 -21.65 -0.15 18.32
N TRP A 334 -22.77 -0.56 18.95
CA TRP A 334 -23.87 -1.26 18.29
C TRP A 334 -24.59 -0.39 17.25
N ARG A 335 -24.87 0.88 17.60
CA ARG A 335 -25.42 1.86 16.66
C ARG A 335 -24.46 2.12 15.50
N ARG A 336 -23.16 2.21 15.79
CA ARG A 336 -22.09 2.34 14.80
C ARG A 336 -22.05 1.14 13.85
N TYR A 337 -22.00 -0.07 14.37
CA TYR A 337 -21.97 -1.30 13.57
C TYR A 337 -23.21 -1.48 12.66
N LYS A 338 -24.40 -1.11 13.16
CA LYS A 338 -25.62 -1.11 12.33
C LYS A 338 -25.54 -0.16 11.13
N LYS A 339 -24.84 0.98 11.26
CA LYS A 339 -24.75 2.06 10.26
C LYS A 339 -23.53 1.94 9.32
N GLU A 340 -22.38 1.53 9.85
CA GLU A 340 -21.05 1.63 9.22
C GLU A 340 -20.37 0.27 9.00
N ARG A 341 -20.89 -0.80 9.62
CA ARG A 341 -20.22 -2.10 9.75
C ARG A 341 -18.76 -1.95 10.20
N PHE A 342 -18.60 -1.18 11.27
CA PHE A 342 -17.31 -0.77 11.84
C PHE A 342 -17.40 -0.84 13.38
N GLY A 343 -16.26 -0.98 14.04
CA GLY A 343 -16.14 -0.86 15.50
C GLY A 343 -16.25 -2.21 16.21
N MET A 344 -16.51 -2.18 17.53
CA MET A 344 -16.32 -3.34 18.42
C MET A 344 -17.15 -4.60 18.02
N PHE A 345 -18.24 -4.46 17.27
CA PHE A 345 -19.01 -5.61 16.78
C PHE A 345 -18.46 -6.25 15.49
N ALA A 346 -17.63 -5.53 14.73
CA ALA A 346 -16.92 -6.03 13.54
C ALA A 346 -15.58 -6.72 13.89
N SER A 347 -15.16 -6.64 15.15
CA SER A 347 -13.93 -7.27 15.66
C SER A 347 -14.07 -8.78 15.85
N ASN A 348 -12.98 -9.51 15.61
CA ASN A 348 -12.82 -10.92 16.00
C ASN A 348 -12.15 -11.09 17.38
N ILE A 349 -11.89 -10.00 18.13
CA ILE A 349 -11.16 -9.92 19.41
C ILE A 349 -9.65 -10.21 19.30
N ALA A 350 -9.24 -11.09 18.37
CA ALA A 350 -7.87 -11.51 18.10
C ALA A 350 -7.34 -10.88 16.79
N GLU A 351 -7.01 -9.59 16.80
CA GLU A 351 -6.73 -8.83 15.58
C GLU A 351 -5.23 -8.73 15.26
N THR A 352 -4.35 -8.89 16.26
CA THR A 352 -2.90 -8.95 16.10
C THR A 352 -2.28 -10.22 16.69
N GLY A 353 -1.04 -10.47 16.28
CA GLY A 353 -0.24 -11.60 16.74
C GLY A 353 1.12 -11.61 16.07
N GLY A 354 1.68 -12.80 15.93
CA GLY A 354 2.95 -12.99 15.24
C GLY A 354 3.33 -14.45 15.15
N PHE A 355 4.30 -14.74 14.29
CA PHE A 355 4.94 -16.04 14.18
C PHE A 355 6.41 -15.87 14.53
N ILE A 356 6.86 -16.59 15.54
CA ILE A 356 8.22 -16.47 16.08
C ILE A 356 8.84 -17.85 16.24
N LYS A 357 10.16 -17.87 16.35
CA LYS A 357 10.93 -19.06 16.70
C LYS A 357 11.20 -19.08 18.21
N SER A 358 11.09 -20.24 18.83
CA SER A 358 11.54 -20.48 20.20
C SER A 358 13.06 -20.40 20.33
N GLN A 359 13.78 -20.79 19.27
CA GLN A 359 15.25 -20.78 19.16
C GLN A 359 15.69 -20.17 17.81
N PRO A 360 16.72 -19.30 17.74
CA PRO A 360 17.02 -18.52 16.53
C PRO A 360 17.43 -19.32 15.29
N ASP A 361 17.93 -20.54 15.48
CA ASP A 361 18.45 -21.45 14.45
C ASP A 361 17.36 -22.26 13.71
N LEU A 362 16.11 -22.23 14.20
CA LEU A 362 15.00 -22.91 13.55
C LEU A 362 14.75 -22.35 12.14
N ALA A 363 14.53 -23.24 11.16
CA ALA A 363 14.30 -22.85 9.77
C ALA A 363 12.99 -22.06 9.55
N ALA A 364 11.96 -22.31 10.38
CA ALA A 364 10.66 -21.65 10.33
C ALA A 364 10.10 -21.44 11.75
N PRO A 365 9.20 -20.45 11.96
CA PRO A 365 8.49 -20.27 13.22
C PRO A 365 7.79 -21.52 13.73
N ASP A 366 8.03 -21.88 14.99
CA ASP A 366 7.40 -22.98 15.73
C ASP A 366 6.38 -22.50 16.77
N LEU A 367 6.26 -21.19 16.97
CA LEU A 367 5.32 -20.53 17.88
C LEU A 367 4.44 -19.52 17.13
N GLN A 368 3.14 -19.53 17.43
CA GLN A 368 2.19 -18.49 17.04
C GLN A 368 1.71 -17.72 18.27
N LEU A 369 1.79 -16.39 18.20
CA LEU A 369 1.23 -15.47 19.19
C LEU A 369 -0.14 -14.99 18.73
N HIS A 370 -1.12 -14.94 19.65
CA HIS A 370 -2.37 -14.22 19.42
C HIS A 370 -2.57 -13.20 20.53
N PHE A 371 -2.61 -11.92 20.19
CA PHE A 371 -2.98 -10.87 21.13
C PHE A 371 -4.49 -10.67 21.08
N THR A 372 -5.15 -10.78 22.24
CA THR A 372 -6.61 -10.69 22.33
C THR A 372 -7.04 -9.62 23.33
N THR A 373 -8.04 -8.84 22.94
CA THR A 373 -8.51 -7.63 23.65
C THR A 373 -9.52 -7.93 24.76
N THR A 374 -9.44 -9.16 25.31
CA THR A 374 -10.28 -9.70 26.38
C THR A 374 -9.42 -10.53 27.35
N LEU A 375 -9.94 -10.80 28.54
CA LEU A 375 -9.47 -11.93 29.36
C LEU A 375 -10.07 -13.24 28.82
N GLY A 376 -9.37 -14.36 28.99
CA GLY A 376 -9.67 -15.65 28.34
C GLY A 376 -10.72 -16.52 29.04
N ASP A 377 -11.13 -16.15 30.26
CA ASP A 377 -12.08 -16.91 31.09
C ASP A 377 -13.53 -16.64 30.71
N SER A 378 -14.23 -17.69 30.28
CA SER A 378 -15.63 -17.66 29.87
C SER A 378 -16.60 -17.31 31.00
N ASN A 379 -16.22 -17.52 32.26
CA ASN A 379 -17.07 -17.33 33.43
C ASN A 379 -16.91 -15.95 34.11
N ARG A 380 -15.87 -15.17 33.79
CA ARG A 380 -15.53 -13.92 34.51
C ARG A 380 -15.30 -12.69 33.62
N ARG A 381 -16.17 -12.53 32.62
CA ARG A 381 -16.21 -11.38 31.69
C ARG A 381 -16.48 -10.00 32.31
N SER A 382 -16.55 -9.87 33.63
CA SER A 382 -16.83 -8.61 34.33
C SER A 382 -15.59 -7.71 34.52
N VAL A 383 -14.40 -8.14 34.10
CA VAL A 383 -13.14 -7.41 34.28
C VAL A 383 -12.51 -7.12 32.91
N HIS A 384 -12.12 -5.87 32.67
CA HIS A 384 -11.37 -5.48 31.46
C HIS A 384 -9.90 -5.95 31.55
N GLY A 385 -9.34 -6.32 30.41
CA GLY A 385 -7.97 -6.79 30.29
C GLY A 385 -7.67 -7.32 28.89
N TYR A 386 -6.42 -7.69 28.67
CA TYR A 386 -5.94 -8.29 27.44
C TYR A 386 -5.17 -9.59 27.74
N CYS A 387 -4.96 -10.42 26.72
CA CYS A 387 -4.27 -11.69 26.83
C CYS A 387 -3.31 -11.88 25.65
N LEU A 388 -2.08 -12.32 25.93
CA LEU A 388 -1.16 -12.82 24.92
C LEU A 388 -1.13 -14.35 24.98
N HIS A 389 -1.60 -14.96 23.91
CA HIS A 389 -1.56 -16.41 23.70
C HIS A 389 -0.20 -16.83 23.16
N VAL A 390 0.22 -18.04 23.52
CA VAL A 390 1.45 -18.71 23.07
C VAL A 390 1.06 -20.11 22.61
N CYS A 391 0.99 -20.30 21.30
CA CYS A 391 0.58 -21.55 20.65
C CYS A 391 1.80 -22.27 20.07
N VAL A 392 1.96 -23.57 20.37
CA VAL A 392 3.02 -24.42 19.79
C VAL A 392 2.53 -25.04 18.48
N LEU A 393 3.20 -24.70 17.37
CA LEU A 393 2.68 -24.96 16.03
C LEU A 393 2.83 -26.40 15.55
N ARG A 394 3.93 -27.09 15.88
CA ARG A 394 4.21 -28.45 15.36
C ARG A 394 4.54 -29.44 16.51
N PRO A 395 3.57 -29.73 17.40
CA PRO A 395 3.79 -30.60 18.55
C PRO A 395 4.13 -32.04 18.15
N HIS A 396 4.89 -32.71 19.01
CA HIS A 396 5.29 -34.11 18.90
C HIS A 396 4.32 -35.07 19.61
N SER A 397 3.56 -34.61 20.60
CA SER A 397 2.49 -35.39 21.24
C SER A 397 1.49 -35.94 20.22
N ARG A 398 0.98 -37.15 20.44
CA ARG A 398 -0.03 -37.81 19.58
C ARG A 398 -1.11 -38.47 20.42
N GLY A 399 -2.35 -38.14 20.11
CA GLY A 399 -3.56 -38.69 20.73
C GLY A 399 -4.38 -39.57 19.79
N GLN A 400 -5.62 -39.84 20.19
CA GLN A 400 -6.57 -40.68 19.47
C GLN A 400 -8.05 -40.27 19.67
N VAL A 401 -8.91 -40.78 18.79
CA VAL A 401 -10.38 -40.71 18.85
C VAL A 401 -10.94 -42.13 18.76
N LEU A 402 -11.77 -42.52 19.73
CA LEU A 402 -12.42 -43.83 19.79
C LEU A 402 -13.94 -43.69 19.92
N LEU A 403 -14.70 -44.72 19.54
CA LEU A 403 -16.13 -44.77 19.86
C LEU A 403 -16.37 -44.82 21.38
N ALA A 404 -17.42 -44.14 21.85
CA ALA A 404 -18.00 -44.36 23.17
C ALA A 404 -19.04 -45.50 23.16
N CYS A 405 -19.77 -45.62 22.05
CA CYS A 405 -20.66 -46.73 21.71
C CYS A 405 -20.85 -46.79 20.18
N ALA A 406 -21.59 -47.78 19.67
CA ALA A 406 -21.88 -47.95 18.23
C ALA A 406 -22.87 -46.92 17.62
N ASP A 407 -23.32 -45.91 18.38
CA ASP A 407 -24.26 -44.87 17.95
C ASP A 407 -23.52 -43.53 17.79
N THR A 408 -23.53 -42.95 16.58
CA THR A 408 -22.85 -41.67 16.29
C THR A 408 -23.56 -40.45 16.90
N ARG A 409 -24.77 -40.59 17.46
CA ARG A 409 -25.45 -39.54 18.23
C ARG A 409 -24.77 -39.29 19.59
N VAL A 410 -24.02 -40.27 20.10
CA VAL A 410 -23.18 -40.11 21.29
C VAL A 410 -21.83 -39.51 20.87
N ALA A 411 -21.27 -38.63 21.70
CA ALA A 411 -19.95 -38.03 21.44
C ALA A 411 -18.84 -39.11 21.45
N PRO A 412 -17.82 -39.01 20.57
CA PRO A 412 -16.68 -39.92 20.60
C PRO A 412 -15.78 -39.63 21.81
N ARG A 413 -15.01 -40.63 22.22
CA ARG A 413 -13.96 -40.49 23.23
C ARG A 413 -12.76 -39.82 22.57
N ILE A 414 -12.45 -38.59 22.99
CA ILE A 414 -11.34 -37.78 22.43
C ILE A 414 -10.21 -37.74 23.46
N ASP A 415 -9.05 -38.29 23.15
CA ASP A 415 -7.85 -38.19 23.96
C ASP A 415 -6.76 -37.49 23.16
N GLN A 416 -6.34 -36.29 23.60
CA GLN A 416 -5.35 -35.51 22.86
C GLN A 416 -3.91 -35.83 23.25
N ASN A 417 -3.70 -36.52 24.38
CA ASN A 417 -2.41 -36.87 24.95
C ASN A 417 -1.44 -35.66 25.05
N LEU A 418 -1.96 -34.47 25.38
CA LEU A 418 -1.18 -33.21 25.35
C LEU A 418 -0.06 -33.20 26.39
N MET A 419 1.09 -32.65 26.00
CA MET A 419 2.32 -32.58 26.80
C MET A 419 2.88 -33.95 27.22
N ALA A 420 2.59 -35.01 26.45
CA ALA A 420 3.21 -36.32 26.62
C ALA A 420 4.67 -36.34 26.10
N ASP A 421 5.00 -35.52 25.09
CA ASP A 421 6.37 -35.30 24.66
C ASP A 421 6.99 -34.09 25.38
N ALA A 422 8.19 -34.26 25.93
CA ALA A 422 8.90 -33.21 26.67
C ALA A 422 9.29 -32.00 25.80
N ARG A 423 9.41 -32.18 24.47
CA ARG A 423 9.71 -31.10 23.52
C ARG A 423 8.61 -30.04 23.48
N ASP A 424 7.35 -30.47 23.47
CA ASP A 424 6.19 -29.57 23.42
C ASP A 424 6.15 -28.67 24.67
N MET A 425 6.48 -29.24 25.83
CA MET A 425 6.61 -28.52 27.09
C MET A 425 7.80 -27.55 27.09
N ASN A 426 8.93 -27.92 26.49
CA ASN A 426 10.09 -27.02 26.36
C ASN A 426 9.80 -25.81 25.45
N THR A 427 9.26 -26.04 24.25
CA THR A 427 8.87 -24.94 23.34
C THR A 427 7.84 -24.00 23.98
N MET A 428 6.91 -24.55 24.79
CA MET A 428 5.95 -23.74 25.55
C MET A 428 6.61 -22.87 26.63
N VAL A 429 7.63 -23.37 27.33
CA VAL A 429 8.40 -22.59 28.32
C VAL A 429 9.12 -21.41 27.66
N GLU A 430 9.81 -21.63 26.53
CA GLU A 430 10.49 -20.54 25.81
C GLU A 430 9.49 -19.52 25.26
N GLY A 431 8.37 -19.98 24.68
CA GLY A 431 7.29 -19.11 24.23
C GLY A 431 6.71 -18.23 25.35
N ALA A 432 6.54 -18.78 26.56
CA ALA A 432 6.10 -18.01 27.72
C ALA A 432 7.14 -16.95 28.16
N ARG A 433 8.44 -17.26 28.09
CA ARG A 433 9.52 -16.28 28.34
C ARG A 433 9.50 -15.15 27.32
N ILE A 434 9.37 -15.45 26.03
CA ILE A 434 9.30 -14.43 24.96
C ILE A 434 8.02 -13.59 25.10
N ALA A 435 6.87 -14.19 25.34
CA ALA A 435 5.61 -13.49 25.55
C ALA A 435 5.68 -12.51 26.75
N ARG A 436 6.30 -12.91 27.86
CA ARG A 436 6.57 -11.99 28.99
C ARG A 436 7.52 -10.86 28.59
N ARG A 437 8.58 -11.14 27.79
CA ARG A 437 9.49 -10.10 27.28
C ARG A 437 8.77 -9.05 26.44
N ILE A 438 7.76 -9.45 25.65
CA ILE A 438 6.90 -8.54 24.88
C ILE A 438 6.00 -7.73 25.82
N LEU A 439 5.27 -8.38 26.73
CA LEU A 439 4.33 -7.69 27.62
C LEU A 439 5.00 -6.72 28.61
N ALA A 440 6.29 -6.88 28.88
CA ALA A 440 7.09 -5.97 29.69
C ALA A 440 7.51 -4.67 28.96
N GLN A 441 7.27 -4.52 27.66
CA GLN A 441 7.72 -3.36 26.89
C GLN A 441 6.84 -2.11 27.10
N PRO A 442 7.38 -0.88 26.92
CA PRO A 442 6.72 0.34 27.38
C PRO A 442 5.31 0.61 26.82
N SER A 443 5.02 0.33 25.55
CA SER A 443 3.72 0.65 24.94
C SER A 443 2.52 -0.06 25.58
N LEU A 444 2.74 -1.18 26.27
CA LEU A 444 1.74 -1.85 27.11
C LEU A 444 2.01 -1.64 28.61
N ALA A 445 3.25 -1.79 29.07
CA ALA A 445 3.59 -1.71 30.50
C ALA A 445 3.30 -0.33 31.12
N ALA A 446 3.47 0.76 30.36
CA ALA A 446 3.20 2.12 30.85
C ALA A 446 1.70 2.44 31.05
N LEU A 447 0.79 1.57 30.57
CA LEU A 447 -0.63 1.67 30.90
C LEU A 447 -0.96 1.12 32.30
N GLY A 448 -0.01 0.43 32.93
CA GLY A 448 -0.23 -0.30 34.17
C GLY A 448 -1.17 -1.49 33.98
N GLY A 449 -1.84 -1.87 35.08
CA GLY A 449 -2.56 -3.13 35.19
C GLY A 449 -1.75 -4.19 35.94
N THR A 450 -2.30 -5.39 36.08
CA THR A 450 -1.66 -6.49 36.83
C THR A 450 -1.76 -7.81 36.10
N ALA A 451 -0.68 -8.60 36.13
CA ALA A 451 -0.65 -9.96 35.63
C ALA A 451 -1.72 -10.80 36.34
N HIS A 452 -2.58 -11.45 35.55
CA HIS A 452 -3.70 -12.24 36.05
C HIS A 452 -3.43 -13.73 35.87
N ASN A 453 -2.81 -14.30 36.90
CA ASN A 453 -2.69 -15.74 37.01
C ASN A 453 -3.98 -16.32 37.62
N TYR A 454 -4.21 -17.58 37.33
CA TYR A 454 -5.15 -18.47 38.01
C TYR A 454 -4.32 -19.54 38.72
N GLY A 455 -4.80 -20.04 39.86
CA GLY A 455 -3.99 -20.89 40.74
C GLY A 455 -3.09 -20.10 41.68
N HIS A 456 -2.13 -20.80 42.30
CA HIS A 456 -1.21 -20.25 43.32
C HIS A 456 0.19 -20.00 42.75
N LEU A 457 0.59 -20.76 41.74
CA LEU A 457 1.86 -20.63 41.02
C LEU A 457 1.92 -19.35 40.20
N ARG A 458 3.15 -18.86 39.94
CA ARG A 458 3.40 -17.64 39.17
C ARG A 458 4.58 -17.81 38.22
N PHE A 459 4.42 -17.32 37.00
CA PHE A 459 5.52 -17.16 36.05
C PHE A 459 6.36 -15.91 36.38
N ASP A 460 7.10 -15.93 37.50
CA ASP A 460 8.09 -14.91 37.83
C ASP A 460 9.47 -15.17 37.19
N GLY A 461 9.67 -16.36 36.63
CA GLY A 461 10.87 -16.77 35.89
C GLY A 461 12.06 -17.16 36.77
N SER A 462 11.84 -17.47 38.06
CA SER A 462 12.89 -17.92 38.98
C SER A 462 13.06 -19.45 39.06
N ASP A 463 11.99 -20.22 38.83
CA ASP A 463 11.98 -21.70 38.89
C ASP A 463 11.24 -22.32 37.71
N ASP A 464 11.98 -23.05 36.87
CA ASP A 464 11.48 -23.71 35.66
C ASP A 464 10.49 -24.86 35.93
N GLU A 465 10.53 -25.54 37.08
CA GLU A 465 9.52 -26.57 37.37
C GLU A 465 8.23 -25.95 37.89
N ALA A 466 8.28 -24.86 38.67
CA ALA A 466 7.08 -24.05 38.96
C ALA A 466 6.44 -23.51 37.66
N VAL A 467 7.23 -23.12 36.66
CA VAL A 467 6.72 -22.80 35.31
C VAL A 467 6.03 -24.01 34.69
N ARG A 468 6.66 -25.19 34.67
CA ARG A 468 6.11 -26.40 34.03
C ARG A 468 4.83 -26.87 34.71
N GLN A 469 4.75 -26.82 36.05
CA GLN A 469 3.53 -27.10 36.79
C GLN A 469 2.42 -26.08 36.48
N TRP A 470 2.74 -24.78 36.42
CA TRP A 470 1.78 -23.75 35.98
C TRP A 470 1.29 -24.00 34.54
N ILE A 471 2.17 -24.46 33.63
CA ILE A 471 1.76 -24.88 32.29
C ILE A 471 0.80 -26.07 32.37
N ARG A 472 1.10 -27.12 33.14
CA ARG A 472 0.19 -28.28 33.34
C ARG A 472 -1.17 -27.88 33.93
N GLU A 473 -1.22 -26.86 34.79
CA GLU A 473 -2.48 -26.30 35.33
C GLU A 473 -3.28 -25.48 34.30
N GLN A 474 -2.62 -24.65 33.49
CA GLN A 474 -3.28 -23.59 32.70
C GLN A 474 -3.34 -23.82 31.19
N VAL A 475 -2.54 -24.74 30.63
CA VAL A 475 -2.50 -24.95 29.17
C VAL A 475 -3.83 -25.50 28.65
N ASP A 476 -4.20 -25.03 27.47
CA ASP A 476 -5.42 -25.35 26.75
C ASP A 476 -5.03 -25.50 25.26
N ILE A 477 -5.95 -25.27 24.33
CA ILE A 477 -5.71 -25.36 22.88
C ILE A 477 -6.37 -24.19 22.12
N ILE A 478 -6.01 -24.01 20.84
CA ILE A 478 -6.72 -23.08 19.92
C ILE A 478 -7.75 -23.76 19.00
N PHE A 479 -8.05 -25.04 19.24
CA PHE A 479 -9.15 -25.79 18.60
C PHE A 479 -8.97 -25.99 17.08
N HIS A 480 -7.79 -26.40 16.66
CA HIS A 480 -7.40 -26.80 15.30
C HIS A 480 -7.04 -28.32 15.20
N PRO A 481 -7.88 -29.27 15.66
CA PRO A 481 -7.50 -30.67 15.70
C PRO A 481 -7.37 -31.27 14.30
N VAL A 482 -6.37 -32.12 14.06
CA VAL A 482 -6.11 -32.79 12.76
C VAL A 482 -5.69 -34.27 12.90
N GLY A 483 -5.58 -34.98 11.78
CA GLY A 483 -4.73 -36.17 11.64
C GLY A 483 -5.32 -37.56 11.91
N THR A 484 -6.59 -37.63 12.33
CA THR A 484 -7.30 -38.85 12.74
C THR A 484 -7.72 -39.82 11.63
N CYS A 485 -7.57 -39.41 10.36
CA CYS A 485 -7.76 -40.21 9.16
C CYS A 485 -6.55 -40.01 8.21
N ARG A 486 -5.34 -39.91 8.77
CA ARG A 486 -4.08 -39.58 8.08
C ARG A 486 -3.96 -40.16 6.66
N MET A 487 -3.60 -39.31 5.70
CA MET A 487 -3.15 -39.70 4.37
C MET A 487 -1.67 -40.16 4.35
N GLY A 488 -1.31 -41.01 3.39
CA GLY A 488 0.08 -41.40 3.13
C GLY A 488 0.17 -42.51 2.10
N SER A 489 1.37 -42.83 1.64
CA SER A 489 1.62 -43.97 0.75
C SER A 489 1.69 -45.31 1.50
N ASP A 490 2.04 -45.28 2.79
CA ASP A 490 2.27 -46.44 3.65
C ASP A 490 0.99 -47.19 4.09
N THR A 491 1.16 -48.41 4.63
CA THR A 491 0.08 -49.31 5.05
C THR A 491 -0.59 -48.93 6.38
N GLN A 492 -0.09 -47.94 7.11
CA GLN A 492 -0.68 -47.38 8.33
C GLN A 492 -1.32 -46.00 8.10
N SER A 493 -1.59 -45.63 6.84
CA SER A 493 -2.46 -44.52 6.49
C SER A 493 -3.92 -45.00 6.38
N VAL A 494 -4.87 -44.11 6.64
CA VAL A 494 -6.32 -44.40 6.53
C VAL A 494 -6.80 -44.12 5.10
N VAL A 495 -6.24 -43.09 4.46
CA VAL A 495 -6.49 -42.75 3.06
C VAL A 495 -5.20 -42.73 2.25
N ASP A 496 -5.30 -42.94 0.94
CA ASP A 496 -4.19 -42.70 0.01
C ASP A 496 -3.98 -41.19 -0.29
N ALA A 497 -2.99 -40.86 -1.12
CA ALA A 497 -2.72 -39.47 -1.53
C ALA A 497 -3.84 -38.85 -2.40
N GLU A 498 -4.77 -39.66 -2.94
CA GLU A 498 -6.00 -39.18 -3.60
C GLU A 498 -7.22 -39.15 -2.64
N LEU A 499 -6.99 -39.30 -1.33
CA LEU A 499 -7.99 -39.25 -0.26
C LEU A 499 -8.97 -40.43 -0.22
N ARG A 500 -8.69 -41.53 -0.93
CA ARG A 500 -9.54 -42.74 -0.97
C ARG A 500 -9.32 -43.58 0.28
N VAL A 501 -10.39 -44.01 0.96
CA VAL A 501 -10.30 -44.88 2.15
C VAL A 501 -9.78 -46.26 1.76
N ARG A 502 -8.69 -46.69 2.38
CA ARG A 502 -8.02 -47.94 2.01
C ARG A 502 -8.88 -49.16 2.32
N GLY A 503 -9.01 -50.04 1.34
CA GLY A 503 -9.69 -51.33 1.48
C GLY A 503 -11.20 -51.35 1.23
N VAL A 504 -11.80 -50.23 0.80
CA VAL A 504 -13.20 -50.09 0.35
C VAL A 504 -13.32 -49.20 -0.90
N ASP A 505 -14.36 -49.43 -1.70
CA ASP A 505 -14.55 -48.77 -3.00
C ASP A 505 -15.59 -47.64 -2.96
N GLY A 506 -15.19 -46.46 -3.46
CA GLY A 506 -16.03 -45.26 -3.59
C GLY A 506 -16.36 -44.57 -2.25
N LEU A 507 -15.37 -44.47 -1.37
CA LEU A 507 -15.41 -43.72 -0.13
C LEU A 507 -14.12 -42.89 0.02
N ARG A 508 -14.25 -41.60 0.30
CA ARG A 508 -13.13 -40.68 0.61
C ARG A 508 -13.30 -39.98 1.95
N VAL A 509 -12.20 -39.46 2.49
CA VAL A 509 -12.23 -38.46 3.58
C VAL A 509 -11.54 -37.20 3.10
N ALA A 510 -12.19 -36.05 3.18
CA ALA A 510 -11.73 -34.79 2.60
C ALA A 510 -11.85 -33.63 3.60
N ASP A 511 -11.35 -33.82 4.83
CA ASP A 511 -11.28 -32.77 5.85
C ASP A 511 -9.97 -32.86 6.66
N ALA A 512 -9.81 -32.01 7.68
CA ALA A 512 -8.57 -31.92 8.46
C ALA A 512 -8.14 -33.21 9.18
N SER A 513 -9.01 -34.22 9.29
CA SER A 513 -8.61 -35.57 9.70
C SER A 513 -7.49 -36.18 8.83
N VAL A 514 -7.35 -35.81 7.55
CA VAL A 514 -6.34 -36.45 6.67
C VAL A 514 -4.92 -35.92 6.83
N MET A 515 -4.72 -34.77 7.47
CA MET A 515 -3.40 -34.11 7.53
C MET A 515 -2.36 -34.99 8.27
N PRO A 516 -1.23 -35.38 7.65
CA PRO A 516 -0.21 -36.21 8.32
C PRO A 516 0.38 -35.54 9.56
N THR A 517 0.70 -34.26 9.43
CA THR A 517 1.11 -33.36 10.51
C THR A 517 0.24 -32.09 10.49
N VAL A 518 0.07 -31.46 11.65
CA VAL A 518 -0.53 -30.12 11.71
C VAL A 518 0.42 -29.07 11.10
N ILE A 519 -0.15 -28.08 10.41
CA ILE A 519 0.61 -27.02 9.72
C ILE A 519 0.94 -25.84 10.65
N GLY A 520 1.83 -24.93 10.21
CA GLY A 520 2.22 -23.73 10.94
C GLY A 520 1.16 -22.62 10.96
N GLY A 521 -0.01 -22.87 11.57
CA GLY A 521 -1.03 -21.84 11.79
C GLY A 521 -2.48 -22.35 11.79
N ASN A 522 -3.42 -21.48 11.43
CA ASN A 522 -4.85 -21.75 11.57
C ASN A 522 -5.40 -22.71 10.49
N THR A 523 -5.85 -23.91 10.89
CA THR A 523 -6.22 -25.01 9.96
C THR A 523 -7.48 -24.79 9.10
N ASN A 524 -8.16 -23.64 9.20
CA ASN A 524 -9.38 -23.35 8.44
C ASN A 524 -9.14 -23.20 6.93
N ALA A 525 -8.13 -22.44 6.50
CA ALA A 525 -7.81 -22.33 5.08
C ALA A 525 -7.22 -23.63 4.50
N PRO A 526 -6.31 -24.35 5.21
CA PRO A 526 -5.89 -25.70 4.83
C PRO A 526 -7.06 -26.69 4.64
N ALA A 527 -8.09 -26.65 5.48
CA ALA A 527 -9.28 -27.48 5.29
C ALA A 527 -10.08 -27.09 4.02
N ILE A 528 -10.19 -25.79 3.70
CA ILE A 528 -10.80 -25.33 2.45
C ILE A 528 -9.98 -25.81 1.24
N MET A 529 -8.63 -25.74 1.32
CA MET A 529 -7.72 -26.23 0.30
C MET A 529 -7.87 -27.74 0.05
N ILE A 530 -7.98 -28.55 1.12
CA ILE A 530 -8.26 -30.00 1.01
C ILE A 530 -9.58 -30.23 0.27
N GLY A 531 -10.64 -29.48 0.59
CA GLY A 531 -11.94 -29.61 -0.10
C GLY A 531 -11.92 -29.15 -1.57
N GLU A 532 -11.22 -28.05 -1.87
CA GLU A 532 -10.94 -27.56 -3.23
C GLU A 532 -10.22 -28.61 -4.09
N LYS A 533 -9.17 -29.25 -3.53
CA LYS A 533 -8.42 -30.31 -4.23
C LYS A 533 -9.18 -31.62 -4.31
N ALA A 534 -9.94 -32.00 -3.27
CA ALA A 534 -10.76 -33.22 -3.28
C ALA A 534 -11.83 -33.19 -4.37
N ALA A 535 -12.45 -32.04 -4.63
CA ALA A 535 -13.40 -31.89 -5.73
C ALA A 535 -12.76 -32.18 -7.11
N ASP A 536 -11.50 -31.82 -7.29
CA ASP A 536 -10.76 -32.07 -8.53
C ASP A 536 -10.23 -33.50 -8.63
N LEU A 537 -9.75 -34.10 -7.54
CA LEU A 537 -9.41 -35.53 -7.48
C LEU A 537 -10.61 -36.42 -7.82
N VAL A 538 -11.81 -36.08 -7.34
CA VAL A 538 -13.08 -36.76 -7.69
C VAL A 538 -13.47 -36.59 -9.17
N ARG A 539 -12.95 -35.55 -9.83
CA ARG A 539 -13.11 -35.27 -11.28
C ARG A 539 -11.95 -35.83 -12.13
N GLY A 540 -10.94 -36.46 -11.52
CA GLY A 540 -9.74 -36.96 -12.19
C GLY A 540 -8.68 -35.90 -12.51
N ILE A 541 -8.82 -34.68 -11.99
CA ILE A 541 -7.89 -33.55 -12.18
C ILE A 541 -6.82 -33.62 -11.09
N LYS A 542 -5.55 -33.70 -11.48
CA LYS A 542 -4.44 -33.92 -10.53
C LYS A 542 -3.80 -32.64 -9.96
N ARG A 543 -3.83 -31.53 -10.70
CA ARG A 543 -3.31 -30.21 -10.29
C ARG A 543 -4.27 -29.13 -10.79
N ALA A 544 -4.40 -28.02 -10.07
CA ALA A 544 -5.32 -26.96 -10.46
C ALA A 544 -4.80 -26.20 -11.69
N ASP A 545 -5.61 -26.17 -12.77
CA ASP A 545 -5.35 -25.30 -13.92
C ASP A 545 -5.42 -23.82 -13.51
N ALA A 546 -4.44 -23.02 -13.96
CA ALA A 546 -4.29 -21.64 -13.53
C ALA A 546 -5.36 -20.66 -14.03
N LEU A 547 -6.25 -21.07 -14.95
CA LEU A 547 -7.14 -20.16 -15.71
C LEU A 547 -8.59 -20.63 -15.91
N SER A 548 -9.00 -21.79 -15.40
CA SER A 548 -10.32 -22.38 -15.71
C SER A 548 -11.48 -21.82 -14.84
N PHE A 549 -11.92 -20.59 -15.09
CA PHE A 549 -13.15 -20.01 -14.50
C PHE A 549 -14.35 -20.06 -15.47
N PRO A 550 -15.43 -20.81 -15.16
CA PRO A 550 -16.72 -20.65 -15.83
C PRO A 550 -17.34 -19.29 -15.49
N ARG A 551 -17.69 -18.49 -16.51
CA ARG A 551 -18.31 -17.16 -16.35
C ARG A 551 -19.82 -17.24 -16.14
N SER A 552 -20.29 -17.43 -14.90
CA SER A 552 -21.71 -17.18 -14.56
C SER A 552 -22.00 -16.99 -13.07
N PHE A 553 -22.35 -15.76 -12.67
CA PHE A 553 -23.24 -15.51 -11.54
C PHE A 553 -24.55 -14.91 -12.09
N PRO A 554 -25.71 -15.58 -11.95
CA PRO A 554 -26.96 -15.05 -12.48
C PRO A 554 -27.49 -13.91 -11.59
N GLN A 555 -27.60 -12.70 -12.14
CA GLN A 555 -28.35 -11.63 -11.48
C GLN A 555 -29.85 -11.95 -11.49
N SER A 556 -30.45 -12.10 -10.31
CA SER A 556 -31.88 -12.39 -10.17
C SER A 556 -32.74 -11.15 -10.45
N ALA A 557 -33.41 -11.13 -11.60
CA ALA A 557 -34.36 -10.07 -11.95
C ALA A 557 -35.62 -10.12 -11.06
N PRO A 558 -36.11 -8.97 -10.51
CA PRO A 558 -37.40 -8.91 -9.84
C PRO A 558 -38.54 -9.13 -10.83
N LYS A 559 -39.44 -10.08 -10.55
CA LYS A 559 -40.72 -10.20 -11.28
C LYS A 559 -41.71 -9.14 -10.81
N ALA A 560 -42.53 -8.64 -11.72
CA ALA A 560 -43.59 -7.68 -11.42
C ALA A 560 -44.69 -8.29 -10.54
N ALA A 561 -45.26 -7.46 -9.65
CA ALA A 561 -46.54 -7.70 -8.99
C ALA A 561 -47.62 -6.79 -9.62
N ALA A 562 -48.84 -7.30 -9.76
CA ALA A 562 -49.92 -6.59 -10.44
C ALA A 562 -50.65 -5.58 -9.53
N LYS A 563 -51.34 -4.61 -10.16
CA LYS A 563 -52.35 -3.75 -9.49
C LYS A 563 -53.61 -4.56 -9.13
N PRO A 564 -54.38 -4.09 -8.14
CA PRO A 564 -55.61 -3.33 -8.43
C PRO A 564 -55.76 -2.07 -7.54
N ASP A 565 -56.79 -1.22 -7.66
CA ASP A 565 -57.39 -0.53 -8.82
C ASP A 565 -58.32 0.62 -8.29
N ALA A 566 -58.99 1.38 -9.17
CA ALA A 566 -59.89 2.53 -8.88
C ALA A 566 -59.19 3.81 -8.34
N GLN A 567 -59.53 5.08 -8.68
CA GLN A 567 -60.82 5.81 -8.89
C GLN A 567 -61.62 5.99 -7.58
N GLN A 568 -62.20 7.16 -7.21
CA GLN A 568 -62.25 8.54 -7.74
C GLN A 568 -62.68 9.48 -6.56
N GLU A 569 -62.68 10.82 -6.51
CA GLU A 569 -62.40 11.93 -7.45
C GLU A 569 -61.88 13.16 -6.64
N GLY A 570 -62.26 14.43 -6.93
CA GLY A 570 -62.03 15.59 -6.02
C GLY A 570 -61.76 16.99 -6.62
N VAL A 571 -62.69 17.54 -7.42
CA VAL A 571 -62.58 18.86 -8.09
C VAL A 571 -62.58 20.09 -7.15
N SER A 572 -61.85 21.17 -7.53
CA SER A 572 -62.18 22.63 -7.34
C SER A 572 -61.22 23.56 -6.55
N THR A 573 -60.59 24.52 -7.26
CA THR A 573 -60.35 25.99 -6.98
C THR A 573 -59.81 26.47 -5.59
N ALA A 574 -59.39 27.72 -5.32
CA ALA A 574 -59.41 29.00 -6.07
C ALA A 574 -58.26 30.00 -5.71
N ARG A 575 -58.20 31.07 -6.52
CA ARG A 575 -57.63 32.44 -6.42
C ARG A 575 -57.73 33.15 -5.05
N ALA A 576 -57.07 34.29 -4.74
CA ALA A 576 -55.91 35.04 -5.31
C ALA A 576 -55.59 36.33 -4.48
N SER A 577 -54.56 37.11 -4.89
CA SER A 577 -54.27 38.55 -4.56
C SER A 577 -53.86 38.86 -3.09
N ILE A 578 -53.29 40.03 -2.69
CA ILE A 578 -53.31 41.43 -3.20
C ILE A 578 -51.93 42.13 -3.09
N SER A 579 -51.70 43.13 -3.94
CA SER A 579 -50.71 44.24 -3.86
C SER A 579 -51.45 45.56 -4.25
N PRO A 580 -51.01 46.81 -3.98
CA PRO A 580 -49.67 47.40 -4.18
C PRO A 580 -49.20 48.25 -2.94
N HIS A 581 -48.50 49.41 -2.93
CA HIS A 581 -48.09 50.40 -3.95
C HIS A 581 -47.02 51.43 -3.44
N ASN A 582 -46.68 52.40 -4.30
CA ASN A 582 -46.07 53.74 -4.05
C ASN A 582 -44.56 53.84 -3.67
N THR A 583 -43.78 54.83 -4.16
CA THR A 583 -44.08 55.97 -5.09
C THR A 583 -42.89 56.41 -5.98
N LEU A 584 -43.19 57.23 -7.00
CA LEU A 584 -42.31 57.95 -7.95
C LEU A 584 -41.90 59.35 -7.41
N ALA A 585 -41.12 60.23 -8.06
CA ALA A 585 -39.90 60.18 -8.91
C ALA A 585 -39.51 61.63 -9.38
N SER A 586 -38.40 61.78 -10.13
CA SER A 586 -38.00 62.99 -10.92
C SER A 586 -37.37 64.18 -10.12
N ASN A 587 -36.55 65.11 -10.66
CA ASN A 587 -35.94 65.26 -12.01
C ASN A 587 -34.82 66.35 -12.00
N ARG A 588 -33.68 66.19 -12.72
CA ARG A 588 -33.02 67.22 -13.60
C ARG A 588 -31.61 66.86 -14.12
N TRP A 589 -31.34 67.39 -15.32
CA TRP A 589 -30.26 67.17 -16.31
C TRP A 589 -28.81 67.64 -16.00
N LYS A 590 -27.83 67.06 -16.73
CA LYS A 590 -26.66 67.64 -17.50
C LYS A 590 -25.75 68.72 -16.84
N ALA A 591 -24.47 68.89 -17.21
CA ALA A 591 -23.43 68.09 -17.90
C ALA A 591 -22.08 68.90 -17.91
N LEU A 592 -20.98 68.25 -18.32
CA LEU A 592 -19.68 68.82 -18.79
C LEU A 592 -18.70 69.49 -17.80
N ALA A 593 -17.44 69.02 -17.92
CA ALA A 593 -16.15 69.74 -17.84
C ALA A 593 -15.58 70.28 -16.52
N THR A 594 -14.24 70.17 -16.44
CA THR A 594 -13.29 70.98 -15.63
C THR A 594 -13.56 71.16 -14.13
N ALA A 595 -13.13 70.17 -13.35
CA ALA A 595 -12.72 70.33 -11.95
C ALA A 595 -11.39 69.60 -11.69
N ALA A 596 -10.32 70.05 -12.35
CA ALA A 596 -8.96 69.63 -12.02
C ALA A 596 -8.46 70.35 -10.75
N ALA A 597 -7.32 69.89 -10.20
CA ALA A 597 -6.56 70.56 -9.14
C ALA A 597 -7.21 70.66 -7.74
N LEU A 598 -7.58 69.52 -7.12
CA LEU A 598 -7.53 69.38 -5.65
C LEU A 598 -7.34 67.94 -5.12
N ALA A 599 -6.93 66.99 -5.97
CA ALA A 599 -6.59 65.61 -5.60
C ALA A 599 -5.15 65.21 -6.02
N LEU A 600 -4.25 66.20 -6.18
CA LEU A 600 -2.87 66.03 -6.63
C LEU A 600 -1.86 66.34 -5.48
N ALA A 601 -2.08 65.78 -4.28
CA ALA A 601 -1.28 66.14 -3.11
C ALA A 601 -1.18 65.10 -1.96
N SER A 602 -1.27 63.76 -2.18
CA SER A 602 -0.99 62.78 -1.09
C SER A 602 -0.75 61.31 -1.50
N SER A 603 -0.32 60.99 -2.72
CA SER A 603 0.02 59.58 -3.08
C SER A 603 1.12 59.44 -4.13
N ALA A 604 2.13 60.31 -4.08
CA ALA A 604 3.43 59.99 -4.68
C ALA A 604 4.10 58.88 -3.84
N GLN A 605 3.74 57.61 -4.10
CA GLN A 605 4.57 56.50 -3.65
C GLN A 605 5.94 56.66 -4.28
N VAL A 606 6.94 56.99 -3.45
CA VAL A 606 8.34 56.96 -3.86
C VAL A 606 8.67 55.51 -4.14
N VAL A 607 8.71 55.13 -5.41
CA VAL A 607 9.25 53.85 -5.85
C VAL A 607 10.75 53.91 -5.62
N THR A 608 11.18 53.56 -4.41
CA THR A 608 12.58 53.31 -4.09
C THR A 608 13.06 52.19 -5.00
N ALA A 609 14.06 52.47 -5.84
CA ALA A 609 14.64 51.46 -6.71
C ALA A 609 15.11 50.28 -5.88
N ALA A 610 14.77 49.05 -6.31
CA ALA A 610 15.12 47.85 -5.58
C ALA A 610 16.65 47.74 -5.41
N GLU A 611 17.09 47.34 -4.21
CA GLU A 611 18.51 47.33 -3.88
C GLU A 611 19.26 46.26 -4.69
N PRO A 612 20.39 46.58 -5.35
CA PRO A 612 21.10 45.61 -6.17
C PRO A 612 21.80 44.53 -5.32
N PRO A 613 22.05 43.33 -5.89
CA PRO A 613 22.85 42.28 -5.26
C PRO A 613 24.19 42.78 -4.71
N LYS A 614 24.58 42.24 -3.55
CA LYS A 614 25.85 42.57 -2.91
C LYS A 614 27.00 41.77 -3.53
N PRO A 615 28.25 42.28 -3.50
CA PRO A 615 29.41 41.41 -3.75
C PRO A 615 29.55 40.35 -2.66
N ALA A 616 30.43 39.37 -2.88
CA ALA A 616 30.88 38.48 -1.81
C ALA A 616 31.52 39.30 -0.67
N SER A 617 31.22 38.96 0.58
CA SER A 617 31.97 39.47 1.72
C SER A 617 33.37 38.85 1.77
N ALA A 618 34.32 39.50 2.43
CA ALA A 618 35.66 38.93 2.64
C ALA A 618 35.63 37.55 3.33
N ILE A 619 34.59 37.28 4.13
CA ILE A 619 34.40 35.98 4.80
C ILE A 619 33.87 34.93 3.82
N THR A 620 32.95 35.32 2.93
CA THR A 620 32.47 34.47 1.81
C THR A 620 33.61 34.15 0.83
N THR A 621 34.42 35.15 0.44
CA THR A 621 35.63 34.95 -0.37
C THR A 621 36.59 33.97 0.31
N ALA A 622 36.86 34.14 1.60
CA ALA A 622 37.74 33.24 2.35
C ALA A 622 37.19 31.81 2.46
N ALA A 623 35.88 31.64 2.68
CA ALA A 623 35.22 30.34 2.75
C ALA A 623 35.26 29.60 1.39
N ASN A 624 35.00 30.31 0.30
CA ASN A 624 35.11 29.77 -1.06
C ASN A 624 36.57 29.44 -1.41
N ALA A 625 37.53 30.29 -1.07
CA ALA A 625 38.96 30.02 -1.27
C ALA A 625 39.45 28.79 -0.47
N ALA A 626 38.94 28.57 0.75
CA ALA A 626 39.31 27.42 1.57
C ALA A 626 38.88 26.06 0.99
N LEU A 627 37.84 26.02 0.13
CA LEU A 627 37.41 24.79 -0.55
C LEU A 627 38.41 24.34 -1.63
N LEU A 628 39.12 25.27 -2.27
CA LEU A 628 40.15 24.97 -3.28
C LEU A 628 41.30 24.12 -2.74
N GLN A 629 41.50 24.12 -1.41
CA GLN A 629 42.52 23.32 -0.72
C GLN A 629 41.98 22.00 -0.15
N GLN A 630 40.66 21.81 -0.13
CA GLN A 630 40.00 20.65 0.51
C GLN A 630 39.52 19.58 -0.49
N LEU A 631 39.19 19.98 -1.73
CA LEU A 631 38.70 19.09 -2.78
C LEU A 631 39.74 18.92 -3.91
N PRO A 632 39.77 17.78 -4.63
CA PRO A 632 40.83 17.46 -5.58
C PRO A 632 40.64 18.18 -6.93
N PHE A 633 40.75 19.51 -6.96
CA PHE A 633 40.57 20.34 -8.18
C PHE A 633 41.60 20.06 -9.29
N ASN A 634 42.67 19.34 -8.98
CA ASN A 634 43.61 18.77 -9.93
C ASN A 634 43.03 17.55 -10.70
N ASP A 635 41.98 16.89 -10.19
CA ASP A 635 41.22 15.90 -10.95
C ASP A 635 40.30 16.58 -11.97
N ARG A 636 40.84 16.68 -13.18
CA ARG A 636 40.17 17.21 -14.37
C ARG A 636 39.39 16.15 -15.15
N LYS A 637 39.29 14.90 -14.69
CA LYS A 637 38.81 13.77 -15.52
C LYS A 637 37.40 13.96 -16.08
N ASP A 638 36.50 14.57 -15.30
CA ASP A 638 35.14 14.87 -15.76
C ASP A 638 35.11 15.85 -16.94
N TYR A 639 36.08 16.75 -17.10
CA TYR A 639 36.11 17.65 -18.26
C TYR A 639 36.45 16.91 -19.55
N GLU A 640 37.25 15.85 -19.47
CA GLU A 640 37.46 14.92 -20.59
C GLU A 640 36.17 14.13 -20.88
N GLU A 641 35.48 13.62 -19.85
CA GLU A 641 34.28 12.80 -20.03
C GLU A 641 33.04 13.59 -20.47
N ALA A 642 32.88 14.84 -20.03
CA ALA A 642 31.80 15.74 -20.43
C ALA A 642 31.94 16.24 -21.87
N SER A 643 33.17 16.30 -22.41
CA SER A 643 33.46 16.65 -23.81
C SER A 643 33.63 15.43 -24.74
N ARG A 644 33.90 14.24 -24.18
CA ARG A 644 34.13 13.00 -24.94
C ARG A 644 32.97 12.68 -25.87
N GLY A 645 33.33 12.41 -27.13
CA GLY A 645 32.41 11.95 -28.17
C GLY A 645 31.55 13.07 -28.79
N LEU A 646 31.83 14.35 -28.53
CA LEU A 646 31.12 15.47 -29.15
C LEU A 646 31.11 15.32 -30.69
N VAL A 647 29.90 15.31 -31.27
CA VAL A 647 29.66 15.25 -32.72
C VAL A 647 29.33 16.65 -33.24
N ALA A 648 28.43 17.37 -32.56
CA ALA A 648 28.03 18.72 -32.91
C ALA A 648 27.67 19.53 -31.65
N PRO A 649 28.31 20.68 -31.39
CA PRO A 649 27.99 21.54 -30.24
C PRO A 649 26.67 22.29 -30.44
N PHE A 650 26.00 22.63 -29.34
CA PHE A 650 24.82 23.49 -29.34
C PHE A 650 25.13 24.85 -28.66
N THR A 651 25.19 25.90 -29.48
CA THR A 651 25.46 27.29 -29.04
C THR A 651 24.25 28.23 -29.25
N GLY A 652 23.11 27.68 -29.69
CA GLY A 652 21.96 28.46 -30.14
C GLY A 652 20.93 28.81 -29.05
N THR A 653 19.78 29.28 -29.53
CA THR A 653 18.59 29.59 -28.74
C THR A 653 17.41 28.80 -29.27
N ILE A 654 16.66 28.17 -28.37
CA ILE A 654 15.39 27.48 -28.63
C ILE A 654 14.26 28.41 -28.20
N LEU A 655 13.32 28.67 -29.11
CA LEU A 655 12.16 29.53 -28.89
C LEU A 655 10.88 28.69 -28.73
N ASN A 656 9.93 29.18 -27.95
CA ASN A 656 8.55 28.66 -27.96
C ASN A 656 7.73 29.23 -29.13
N ALA A 657 6.46 28.82 -29.23
CA ALA A 657 5.53 29.32 -30.24
C ALA A 657 5.27 30.84 -30.21
N ASP A 658 5.42 31.49 -29.04
CA ASP A 658 5.32 32.95 -28.88
C ASP A 658 6.61 33.69 -29.31
N GLY A 659 7.63 32.98 -29.80
CA GLY A 659 8.94 33.53 -30.15
C GLY A 659 9.84 33.87 -28.95
N LYS A 660 9.49 33.42 -27.73
CA LYS A 660 10.26 33.69 -26.50
C LYS A 660 11.32 32.61 -26.26
N PRO A 661 12.52 32.96 -25.77
CA PRO A 661 13.57 31.98 -25.48
C PRO A 661 13.21 31.11 -24.28
N ILE A 662 13.21 29.79 -24.50
CA ILE A 662 13.05 28.77 -23.45
C ILE A 662 14.38 28.09 -23.11
N ARG A 663 15.35 28.11 -24.03
CA ARG A 663 16.74 27.74 -23.78
C ARG A 663 17.63 28.67 -24.57
N ASN A 664 18.57 29.36 -23.92
CA ASN A 664 19.66 30.09 -24.58
C ASN A 664 21.00 29.60 -24.04
N ALA A 665 21.89 29.11 -24.92
CA ALA A 665 23.23 28.65 -24.53
C ALA A 665 24.17 29.82 -24.15
N SER A 666 24.15 30.93 -24.89
CA SER A 666 25.06 32.08 -24.65
C SER A 666 24.80 32.80 -23.33
N ALA A 667 23.63 32.60 -22.72
CA ALA A 667 23.27 33.13 -21.41
C ALA A 667 24.12 32.56 -20.24
N TYR A 668 24.99 31.58 -20.49
CA TYR A 668 25.98 31.06 -19.54
C TYR A 668 27.44 31.32 -19.96
N ALA A 669 27.69 32.18 -20.96
CA ALA A 669 29.05 32.40 -21.49
C ALA A 669 30.07 32.89 -20.45
N PHE A 670 29.62 33.51 -19.35
CA PHE A 670 30.46 33.93 -18.22
C PHE A 670 31.15 32.75 -17.51
N GLU A 671 30.61 31.53 -17.60
CA GLU A 671 31.20 30.32 -17.01
C GLU A 671 32.51 29.88 -17.68
N SER A 672 32.84 30.45 -18.84
CA SER A 672 34.13 30.22 -19.52
C SER A 672 35.35 30.73 -18.74
N ALA A 673 35.16 31.55 -17.70
CA ALA A 673 36.25 32.00 -16.84
C ALA A 673 36.89 30.82 -16.07
N ALA A 674 38.22 30.69 -16.21
CA ALA A 674 38.98 29.56 -15.67
C ALA A 674 38.98 29.47 -14.13
N THR A 675 38.76 30.60 -13.45
CA THR A 675 38.63 30.72 -12.00
C THR A 675 37.18 31.00 -11.61
N SER A 676 36.71 30.42 -10.51
CA SER A 676 35.41 30.76 -9.92
C SER A 676 35.40 32.22 -9.40
N PRO A 677 34.35 33.01 -9.67
CA PRO A 677 34.14 34.28 -8.99
C PRO A 677 33.96 34.09 -7.49
N ASP A 678 34.39 35.04 -6.66
CA ASP A 678 34.26 35.00 -5.20
C ASP A 678 32.83 34.73 -4.70
N SER A 679 31.84 35.16 -5.49
CA SER A 679 30.41 34.98 -5.24
C SER A 679 29.85 33.62 -5.64
N VAL A 680 30.69 32.68 -6.08
CA VAL A 680 30.27 31.31 -6.43
C VAL A 680 31.22 30.29 -5.80
N ASN A 681 30.65 29.33 -5.06
CA ASN A 681 31.38 28.18 -4.54
C ASN A 681 32.18 27.48 -5.67
N PRO A 682 33.50 27.24 -5.52
CA PRO A 682 34.34 26.74 -6.61
C PRO A 682 33.97 25.31 -7.05
N SER A 683 33.41 24.51 -6.14
CA SER A 683 32.94 23.16 -6.46
C SER A 683 31.67 23.23 -7.33
N LEU A 684 30.76 24.15 -7.01
CA LEU A 684 29.59 24.43 -7.86
C LEU A 684 30.01 25.03 -9.21
N TRP A 685 31.04 25.88 -9.24
CA TRP A 685 31.58 26.43 -10.49
C TRP A 685 32.15 25.34 -11.41
N ARG A 686 32.89 24.37 -10.87
CA ARG A 686 33.33 23.16 -11.59
C ARG A 686 32.14 22.45 -12.21
N MET A 687 31.07 22.22 -11.44
CA MET A 687 29.87 21.55 -11.94
C MET A 687 29.14 22.35 -13.02
N ALA A 688 29.05 23.67 -12.86
CA ALA A 688 28.44 24.58 -13.83
C ALA A 688 29.14 24.53 -15.20
N GLN A 689 30.47 24.58 -15.21
CA GLN A 689 31.28 24.43 -16.43
C GLN A 689 31.07 23.08 -17.11
N LEU A 690 30.95 22.00 -16.34
CA LEU A 690 30.73 20.65 -16.87
C LEU A 690 29.33 20.52 -17.49
N ASN A 691 28.29 21.00 -16.82
CA ASN A 691 26.91 21.04 -17.33
C ASN A 691 26.71 22.02 -18.51
N SER A 692 27.65 22.94 -18.75
CA SER A 692 27.68 23.80 -19.95
C SER A 692 28.16 23.09 -21.24
N ASN A 693 28.54 21.80 -21.19
CA ASN A 693 28.86 20.99 -22.38
C ASN A 693 27.59 20.57 -23.16
N ALA A 694 26.99 21.51 -23.90
CA ALA A 694 25.77 21.30 -24.67
C ALA A 694 26.02 20.86 -26.13
N GLY A 695 25.27 19.88 -26.61
CA GLY A 695 25.39 19.35 -27.98
C GLY A 695 24.96 17.89 -28.15
N LEU A 696 25.22 17.33 -29.34
CA LEU A 696 25.09 15.91 -29.66
C LEU A 696 26.43 15.21 -29.39
N PHE A 697 26.39 14.12 -28.63
CA PHE A 697 27.54 13.29 -28.26
C PHE A 697 27.31 11.83 -28.65
N LYS A 698 28.35 11.16 -29.14
CA LYS A 698 28.42 9.70 -29.31
C LYS A 698 28.91 9.07 -28.00
N VAL A 699 28.10 8.21 -27.39
CA VAL A 699 28.44 7.51 -26.14
C VAL A 699 29.26 6.25 -26.44
N THR A 700 28.80 5.48 -27.42
CA THR A 700 29.47 4.31 -28.04
C THR A 700 28.88 4.10 -29.44
N ASP A 701 29.25 3.04 -30.16
CA ASP A 701 28.58 2.68 -31.42
C ASP A 701 27.10 2.37 -31.19
N GLY A 702 26.24 2.99 -32.00
CA GLY A 702 24.78 2.87 -31.90
C GLY A 702 24.12 3.60 -30.72
N ILE A 703 24.85 4.37 -29.89
CA ILE A 703 24.27 5.14 -28.78
C ILE A 703 24.76 6.59 -28.80
N TYR A 704 23.80 7.51 -28.85
CA TYR A 704 24.02 8.96 -28.84
C TYR A 704 23.24 9.61 -27.69
N GLN A 705 23.73 10.74 -27.20
CA GLN A 705 23.03 11.59 -26.25
C GLN A 705 23.05 13.04 -26.75
N VAL A 706 21.90 13.69 -26.71
CA VAL A 706 21.81 15.15 -26.82
C VAL A 706 21.72 15.73 -25.41
N ARG A 707 22.73 16.51 -25.03
CA ARG A 707 22.93 17.02 -23.66
C ARG A 707 22.83 18.53 -23.61
N GLY A 708 22.35 19.06 -22.49
CA GLY A 708 22.38 20.49 -22.19
C GLY A 708 21.48 21.37 -23.06
N LEU A 709 20.58 20.80 -23.88
CA LEU A 709 19.50 21.55 -24.55
C LEU A 709 18.29 21.77 -23.62
N ASP A 710 18.20 20.99 -22.54
CA ASP A 710 17.22 21.08 -21.46
C ASP A 710 17.92 20.70 -20.13
N LEU A 711 17.15 20.46 -19.06
CA LEU A 711 17.66 19.97 -17.78
C LEU A 711 18.17 18.50 -17.87
N ALA A 712 17.45 17.67 -18.62
CA ALA A 712 17.77 16.27 -18.90
C ALA A 712 18.56 16.07 -20.22
N ASN A 713 19.06 14.85 -20.39
CA ASN A 713 19.65 14.31 -21.61
C ASN A 713 18.60 13.49 -22.38
N MET A 714 18.52 13.67 -23.70
CA MET A 714 17.77 12.75 -24.56
C MET A 714 18.75 11.72 -25.12
N THR A 715 18.54 10.44 -24.84
CA THR A 715 19.36 9.35 -25.38
C THR A 715 18.69 8.78 -26.64
N ILE A 716 19.47 8.58 -27.70
CA ILE A 716 19.03 8.00 -28.98
C ILE A 716 19.83 6.72 -29.22
N ILE A 717 19.13 5.60 -29.43
CA ILE A 717 19.72 4.28 -29.69
C ILE A 717 19.37 3.87 -31.12
N GLU A 718 20.40 3.60 -31.92
CA GLU A 718 20.27 3.18 -33.32
C GLU A 718 20.05 1.67 -33.44
N GLY A 719 19.11 1.26 -34.29
CA GLY A 719 18.73 -0.13 -34.50
C GLY A 719 18.64 -0.54 -35.99
N ASP A 720 18.21 -1.79 -36.21
CA ASP A 720 18.06 -2.37 -37.56
C ASP A 720 16.81 -1.87 -38.31
N ARG A 721 15.81 -1.37 -37.57
CA ARG A 721 14.49 -0.98 -38.08
C ARG A 721 14.05 0.44 -37.72
N GLY A 722 14.91 1.21 -37.07
CA GLY A 722 14.61 2.57 -36.59
C GLY A 722 15.46 2.96 -35.39
N ILE A 723 15.14 4.11 -34.79
CA ILE A 723 15.72 4.58 -33.53
C ILE A 723 14.75 4.40 -32.36
N VAL A 724 15.32 4.19 -31.18
CA VAL A 724 14.63 4.30 -29.88
C VAL A 724 15.04 5.63 -29.23
N ILE A 725 14.06 6.42 -28.81
CA ILE A 725 14.28 7.62 -27.99
C ILE A 725 14.08 7.24 -26.52
N VAL A 726 14.98 7.69 -25.64
CA VAL A 726 14.86 7.53 -24.19
C VAL A 726 14.87 8.92 -23.56
N ASP A 727 13.78 9.23 -22.86
CA ASP A 727 13.46 10.49 -22.19
C ASP A 727 13.51 11.72 -23.11
N PRO A 728 12.41 12.04 -23.81
CA PRO A 728 12.34 13.16 -24.75
C PRO A 728 12.18 14.53 -24.05
N LEU A 729 13.04 14.84 -23.07
CA LEU A 729 13.20 16.17 -22.41
C LEU A 729 11.93 16.75 -21.75
N MET A 730 12.02 17.99 -21.24
CA MET A 730 10.92 18.67 -20.54
C MET A 730 9.95 19.36 -21.49
N TYR A 731 10.42 19.88 -22.62
CA TYR A 731 9.61 20.67 -23.54
C TYR A 731 9.57 20.09 -24.96
N THR A 732 8.41 20.21 -25.60
CA THR A 732 8.16 19.78 -26.99
C THR A 732 9.17 20.41 -27.95
N GLU A 733 9.51 21.68 -27.72
CA GLU A 733 10.40 22.45 -28.57
C GLU A 733 11.88 22.10 -28.33
N THR A 734 12.29 21.75 -27.10
CA THR A 734 13.66 21.30 -26.79
C THR A 734 13.91 19.90 -27.35
N ALA A 735 12.96 18.98 -27.18
CA ALA A 735 13.03 17.62 -27.72
C ALA A 735 13.07 17.60 -29.25
N LYS A 736 12.25 18.44 -29.90
CA LYS A 736 12.26 18.63 -31.36
C LYS A 736 13.59 19.20 -31.86
N ALA A 737 14.17 20.18 -31.15
CA ALA A 737 15.49 20.72 -31.48
C ALA A 737 16.60 19.68 -31.29
N ALA A 738 16.52 18.85 -30.25
CA ALA A 738 17.46 17.76 -29.99
C ALA A 738 17.42 16.68 -31.07
N LEU A 739 16.22 16.24 -31.48
CA LEU A 739 16.06 15.26 -32.56
C LEU A 739 16.48 15.84 -33.93
N GLY A 740 16.23 17.13 -34.16
CA GLY A 740 16.74 17.86 -35.32
C GLY A 740 18.27 17.91 -35.36
N LEU A 741 18.93 18.17 -34.22
CA LEU A 741 20.40 18.15 -34.11
C LEU A 741 20.97 16.74 -34.35
N TYR A 742 20.27 15.69 -33.90
CA TYR A 742 20.60 14.30 -34.22
C TYR A 742 20.51 14.03 -35.74
N TYR A 743 19.36 14.28 -36.38
CA TYR A 743 19.19 14.02 -37.82
C TYR A 743 20.06 14.92 -38.73
N ALA A 744 20.52 16.07 -38.25
CA ALA A 744 21.50 16.89 -38.97
C ALA A 744 22.89 16.23 -39.09
N ASN A 745 23.18 15.21 -38.26
CA ASN A 745 24.49 14.55 -38.15
C ASN A 745 24.44 13.02 -38.30
N ARG A 746 23.24 12.40 -38.29
CA ARG A 746 23.00 10.95 -38.28
C ARG A 746 21.92 10.57 -39.30
N PRO A 747 21.88 9.31 -39.79
CA PRO A 747 20.87 8.87 -40.75
C PRO A 747 19.45 9.10 -40.25
N HIS A 748 18.58 9.64 -41.12
CA HIS A 748 17.17 9.90 -40.81
C HIS A 748 16.35 8.59 -40.85
N GLN A 749 16.52 7.78 -39.81
CA GLN A 749 15.69 6.62 -39.51
C GLN A 749 14.41 7.05 -38.76
N PRO A 750 13.28 6.31 -38.87
CA PRO A 750 12.08 6.59 -38.09
C PRO A 750 12.28 6.28 -36.60
N VAL A 751 11.63 7.06 -35.72
CA VAL A 751 11.42 6.64 -34.33
C VAL A 751 10.43 5.48 -34.32
N VAL A 752 10.78 4.37 -33.67
CA VAL A 752 9.92 3.17 -33.55
C VAL A 752 9.57 2.83 -32.11
N ALA A 753 10.28 3.41 -31.14
CA ALA A 753 9.90 3.33 -29.74
C ALA A 753 10.35 4.59 -28.97
N VAL A 754 9.60 4.92 -27.92
CA VAL A 754 9.99 5.87 -26.88
C VAL A 754 10.04 5.12 -25.54
N ILE A 755 11.01 5.44 -24.71
CA ILE A 755 11.10 4.97 -23.32
C ILE A 755 11.01 6.21 -22.42
N TYR A 756 10.13 6.15 -21.41
CA TYR A 756 10.24 6.99 -20.22
C TYR A 756 10.91 6.14 -19.14
N THR A 757 12.11 6.53 -18.67
CA THR A 757 12.79 5.79 -17.59
C THR A 757 12.03 5.90 -16.29
N HIS A 758 11.40 7.04 -16.02
CA HIS A 758 10.68 7.31 -14.78
C HIS A 758 9.64 8.45 -14.90
N SER A 759 8.93 8.74 -13.81
CA SER A 759 7.72 9.59 -13.80
C SER A 759 7.91 11.13 -13.64
N HIS A 760 9.10 11.69 -13.83
CA HIS A 760 9.31 13.16 -13.76
C HIS A 760 9.20 13.84 -15.14
N VAL A 761 8.83 15.13 -15.12
CA VAL A 761 8.35 15.87 -16.30
C VAL A 761 9.44 16.15 -17.33
N ASP A 762 10.70 16.23 -16.93
CA ASP A 762 11.88 16.32 -17.78
C ASP A 762 12.20 15.02 -18.55
N HIS A 763 11.48 13.92 -18.25
CA HIS A 763 11.68 12.61 -18.88
C HIS A 763 10.53 12.17 -19.78
N PHE A 764 9.43 12.94 -19.85
CA PHE A 764 8.33 12.71 -20.79
C PHE A 764 7.80 13.99 -21.48
N GLY A 765 8.08 15.16 -20.92
CA GLY A 765 7.43 16.42 -21.25
C GLY A 765 7.56 16.88 -22.70
N GLY A 766 8.63 16.51 -23.39
CA GLY A 766 8.82 16.83 -24.80
C GLY A 766 8.43 15.73 -25.80
N VAL A 767 7.70 14.69 -25.39
CA VAL A 767 7.38 13.53 -26.27
C VAL A 767 6.72 13.92 -27.61
N ARG A 768 5.81 14.92 -27.63
CA ARG A 768 5.21 15.41 -28.89
C ARG A 768 6.20 16.13 -29.82
N GLY A 769 7.41 16.40 -29.34
CA GLY A 769 8.52 16.92 -30.14
C GLY A 769 9.25 15.85 -30.95
N VAL A 770 9.07 14.56 -30.61
CA VAL A 770 9.76 13.43 -31.25
C VAL A 770 8.83 12.42 -31.94
N VAL A 771 7.57 12.29 -31.51
CA VAL A 771 6.59 11.36 -32.10
C VAL A 771 5.17 11.94 -32.15
N ASP A 772 4.39 11.51 -33.14
CA ASP A 772 2.95 11.82 -33.23
C ASP A 772 2.12 10.76 -32.48
N GLU A 773 1.11 11.20 -31.74
CA GLU A 773 0.16 10.35 -31.03
C GLU A 773 -0.68 9.50 -32.01
N ALA A 774 -0.90 9.95 -33.24
CA ALA A 774 -1.54 9.17 -34.29
C ALA A 774 -0.71 7.92 -34.66
N ASP A 775 0.62 8.01 -34.66
CA ASP A 775 1.51 6.88 -34.95
C ASP A 775 1.65 5.92 -33.78
N VAL A 776 1.52 6.42 -32.55
CA VAL A 776 1.38 5.59 -31.33
C VAL A 776 0.05 4.83 -31.36
N LYS A 777 -1.07 5.51 -31.65
CA LYS A 777 -2.41 4.88 -31.78
C LYS A 777 -2.50 3.90 -32.95
N ALA A 778 -1.75 4.12 -34.03
CA ALA A 778 -1.62 3.19 -35.15
C ALA A 778 -0.65 2.02 -34.88
N GLY A 779 -0.01 1.96 -33.71
CA GLY A 779 0.94 0.90 -33.33
C GLY A 779 2.27 0.94 -34.07
N LYS A 780 2.62 2.05 -34.75
CA LYS A 780 3.93 2.23 -35.40
C LYS A 780 5.03 2.57 -34.39
N VAL A 781 4.66 3.25 -33.31
CA VAL A 781 5.53 3.63 -32.20
C VAL A 781 4.99 3.01 -30.91
N ALA A 782 5.84 2.29 -30.18
CA ALA A 782 5.52 1.81 -28.83
C ALA A 782 6.16 2.73 -27.77
N ILE A 783 5.40 3.11 -26.74
CA ILE A 783 5.90 3.88 -25.60
C ILE A 783 6.00 2.97 -24.39
N TYR A 784 7.20 2.86 -23.83
CA TYR A 784 7.54 2.00 -22.68
C TYR A 784 7.72 2.85 -21.42
N ALA A 785 7.16 2.39 -20.29
CA ALA A 785 7.33 3.04 -18.99
C ALA A 785 7.31 2.04 -17.82
N PRO A 786 7.87 2.38 -16.64
CA PRO A 786 7.75 1.57 -15.44
C PRO A 786 6.30 1.49 -14.93
N ALA A 787 5.96 0.42 -14.20
CA ALA A 787 4.67 0.28 -13.54
C ALA A 787 4.41 1.42 -12.55
N GLY A 788 3.19 1.96 -12.59
CA GLY A 788 2.78 3.14 -11.82
C GLY A 788 2.98 4.49 -12.53
N PHE A 789 3.79 4.57 -13.60
CA PHE A 789 4.18 5.83 -14.26
C PHE A 789 3.05 6.87 -14.40
N LEU A 790 1.90 6.49 -14.99
CA LEU A 790 0.82 7.45 -15.28
C LEU A 790 0.13 7.97 -14.01
N GLN A 791 -0.03 7.12 -13.00
CA GLN A 791 -0.59 7.50 -11.70
C GLN A 791 0.33 8.52 -11.00
N GLU A 792 1.64 8.24 -10.97
CA GLU A 792 2.61 9.04 -10.23
C GLU A 792 2.88 10.37 -10.94
N ALA A 793 3.07 10.36 -12.27
CA ALA A 793 3.22 11.56 -13.09
C ALA A 793 2.00 12.50 -13.00
N VAL A 794 0.79 11.98 -12.77
CA VAL A 794 -0.41 12.77 -12.53
C VAL A 794 -0.52 13.23 -11.07
N SER A 795 -0.37 12.31 -10.10
CA SER A 795 -0.50 12.58 -8.66
C SER A 795 0.43 13.71 -8.21
N GLU A 796 1.71 13.63 -8.60
CA GLU A 796 2.74 14.59 -8.25
C GLU A 796 2.51 15.99 -8.87
N ASN A 797 2.08 16.03 -10.14
CA ASN A 797 1.95 17.29 -10.88
C ASN A 797 0.55 17.94 -10.79
N VAL A 798 -0.48 17.21 -10.34
CA VAL A 798 -1.86 17.72 -10.25
C VAL A 798 -2.28 18.02 -8.81
N PHE A 799 -2.27 17.04 -7.90
CA PHE A 799 -2.91 17.20 -6.58
C PHE A 799 -2.25 18.27 -5.70
N ALA A 800 -0.91 18.30 -5.68
CA ALA A 800 -0.12 19.34 -5.02
C ALA A 800 0.46 20.38 -6.00
N GLY A 801 0.02 20.35 -7.27
CA GLY A 801 0.69 20.98 -8.41
C GLY A 801 0.96 22.48 -8.24
N THR A 802 0.00 23.27 -7.74
CA THR A 802 0.19 24.72 -7.52
C THR A 802 1.29 25.02 -6.50
N ALA A 803 1.32 24.28 -5.39
CA ALA A 803 2.32 24.46 -4.33
C ALA A 803 3.71 24.00 -4.79
N MET A 804 3.77 22.86 -5.48
CA MET A 804 5.00 22.29 -6.00
C MET A 804 5.61 23.13 -7.13
N PHE A 805 4.80 23.62 -8.07
CA PHE A 805 5.23 24.56 -9.11
C PHE A 805 5.83 25.84 -8.50
N ARG A 806 5.13 26.46 -7.55
CA ARG A 806 5.59 27.71 -6.91
C ARG A 806 6.89 27.51 -6.12
N ARG A 807 7.08 26.36 -5.47
CA ARG A 807 8.35 26.00 -4.82
C ARG A 807 9.45 25.63 -5.82
N ALA A 808 9.11 25.05 -6.98
CA ALA A 808 10.05 24.77 -8.06
C ALA A 808 10.65 26.05 -8.67
N VAL A 809 9.91 27.18 -8.67
CA VAL A 809 10.47 28.50 -9.02
C VAL A 809 11.70 28.82 -8.18
N TYR A 810 11.66 28.60 -6.86
CA TYR A 810 12.82 28.80 -5.98
C TYR A 810 13.94 27.79 -6.28
N GLN A 811 13.61 26.52 -6.53
CA GLN A 811 14.59 25.47 -6.83
C GLN A 811 15.36 25.72 -8.15
N ALA A 812 14.69 26.24 -9.18
CA ALA A 812 15.25 26.56 -10.50
C ALA A 812 15.76 28.01 -10.64
N ALA A 813 15.58 28.83 -9.59
CA ALA A 813 15.83 30.28 -9.58
C ALA A 813 15.10 31.07 -10.69
N GLY A 814 13.81 30.76 -10.87
CA GLY A 814 12.95 31.44 -11.84
C GLY A 814 12.80 32.94 -11.53
N GLY A 815 13.23 33.77 -12.47
CA GLY A 815 13.25 35.23 -12.35
C GLY A 815 14.62 35.81 -11.95
N VAL A 816 15.50 35.03 -11.32
CA VAL A 816 16.85 35.46 -10.97
C VAL A 816 17.70 35.57 -12.25
N PRO A 817 18.45 36.67 -12.46
CA PRO A 817 19.37 36.79 -13.60
C PRO A 817 20.42 35.68 -13.64
N ARG A 818 20.88 35.32 -14.84
CA ARG A 818 22.02 34.41 -15.03
C ARG A 818 23.32 35.20 -14.92
N GLY A 819 24.23 34.76 -14.06
CA GLY A 819 25.48 35.46 -13.78
C GLY A 819 26.12 35.10 -12.45
N GLU A 820 27.28 35.69 -12.18
CA GLU A 820 28.15 35.39 -11.02
C GLU A 820 27.49 35.70 -9.66
N LEU A 821 26.62 36.72 -9.61
CA LEU A 821 25.80 37.06 -8.45
C LEU A 821 24.41 36.39 -8.46
N GLY A 822 24.11 35.59 -9.49
CA GLY A 822 22.78 35.06 -9.81
C GLY A 822 22.74 33.55 -10.02
N GLN A 823 21.81 33.10 -10.88
CA GLN A 823 21.66 31.69 -11.24
C GLN A 823 22.85 31.24 -12.12
N VAL A 824 23.43 30.08 -11.80
CA VAL A 824 24.55 29.48 -12.54
C VAL A 824 24.22 28.06 -13.01
N ASP A 825 23.70 27.21 -12.12
CA ASP A 825 23.47 25.80 -12.42
C ASP A 825 22.23 25.21 -11.73
N THR A 826 21.96 23.94 -11.99
CA THR A 826 20.90 23.12 -11.36
C THR A 826 21.39 21.71 -10.99
N GLY A 827 22.71 21.45 -11.00
CA GLY A 827 23.37 20.25 -10.48
C GLY A 827 23.36 19.11 -11.50
N ILE A 828 22.17 18.68 -11.91
CA ILE A 828 21.98 17.62 -12.92
C ILE A 828 21.99 18.13 -14.37
N GLY A 829 21.89 19.45 -14.56
CA GLY A 829 21.94 20.12 -15.86
C GLY A 829 21.79 21.64 -15.72
N LYS A 830 21.50 22.33 -16.83
CA LYS A 830 21.20 23.76 -16.86
C LYS A 830 19.71 24.03 -16.73
N SER A 831 19.35 25.14 -16.07
CA SER A 831 17.97 25.55 -15.90
C SER A 831 17.35 25.93 -17.25
N SER A 832 16.20 25.32 -17.58
CA SER A 832 15.34 25.73 -18.68
C SER A 832 14.53 26.97 -18.29
N MET A 833 14.23 27.84 -19.24
CA MET A 833 13.51 29.10 -19.02
C MET A 833 12.00 28.86 -19.21
N ALA A 834 11.20 29.46 -18.33
CA ALA A 834 9.75 29.22 -18.30
C ALA A 834 9.05 29.64 -19.61
N GLY A 835 8.12 28.80 -20.07
CA GLY A 835 7.27 29.09 -21.25
C GLY A 835 7.35 28.06 -22.38
N GLY A 836 8.12 26.98 -22.23
CA GLY A 836 8.09 25.83 -23.15
C GLY A 836 6.87 24.92 -22.96
N THR A 837 6.60 24.09 -23.96
CA THR A 837 5.36 23.29 -24.03
C THR A 837 5.58 21.89 -23.47
N ILE A 838 5.14 21.66 -22.23
CA ILE A 838 5.03 20.32 -21.64
C ILE A 838 3.88 19.56 -22.31
N SER A 839 4.13 18.29 -22.63
CA SER A 839 3.24 17.34 -23.30
C SER A 839 3.31 15.97 -22.62
N LEU A 840 2.40 15.06 -22.96
CA LEU A 840 2.43 13.66 -22.53
C LEU A 840 1.65 12.80 -23.54
N ILE A 841 2.15 11.59 -23.80
CA ILE A 841 1.39 10.52 -24.45
C ILE A 841 1.46 9.32 -23.51
N ALA A 842 0.32 8.70 -23.20
CA ALA A 842 0.29 7.58 -22.25
C ALA A 842 1.12 6.39 -22.78
N PRO A 843 1.83 5.66 -21.89
CA PRO A 843 2.61 4.50 -22.29
C PRO A 843 1.72 3.37 -22.84
N THR A 844 2.18 2.70 -23.89
CA THR A 844 1.51 1.55 -24.50
C THR A 844 2.03 0.21 -23.97
N VAL A 845 3.20 0.21 -23.31
CA VAL A 845 3.82 -0.97 -22.70
C VAL A 845 4.32 -0.63 -21.30
N THR A 846 3.94 -1.44 -20.32
CA THR A 846 4.35 -1.31 -18.92
C THR A 846 5.39 -2.35 -18.56
N ILE A 847 6.52 -1.93 -18.00
CA ILE A 847 7.53 -2.80 -17.39
C ILE A 847 7.20 -2.94 -15.89
N SER A 848 6.88 -4.16 -15.44
CA SER A 848 6.40 -4.40 -14.07
C SER A 848 7.14 -5.50 -13.29
N LYS A 849 8.00 -6.28 -13.96
CA LYS A 849 8.81 -7.31 -13.31
C LYS A 849 10.11 -6.69 -12.78
N PRO A 850 10.71 -7.22 -11.69
CA PRO A 850 12.01 -6.77 -11.20
C PRO A 850 13.10 -6.77 -12.28
N TYR A 851 13.02 -7.72 -13.22
CA TYR A 851 13.83 -7.78 -14.44
C TYR A 851 12.97 -8.20 -15.63
N GLU A 852 13.13 -7.54 -16.77
CA GLU A 852 12.36 -7.84 -17.99
C GLU A 852 13.16 -7.59 -19.27
N THR A 853 13.26 -8.59 -20.14
CA THR A 853 13.91 -8.43 -21.46
C THR A 853 12.90 -8.11 -22.54
N ARG A 854 13.15 -7.06 -23.34
CA ARG A 854 12.36 -6.69 -24.52
C ARG A 854 13.29 -6.38 -25.71
N ARG A 855 12.80 -6.54 -26.95
CA ARG A 855 13.57 -6.23 -28.17
C ARG A 855 12.97 -5.06 -28.92
N LEU A 856 13.62 -3.90 -28.89
CA LEU A 856 13.17 -2.64 -29.48
C LEU A 856 14.13 -2.28 -30.63
N ALA A 857 13.61 -1.88 -31.80
CA ALA A 857 14.41 -1.56 -32.98
C ALA A 857 15.47 -2.61 -33.41
N GLY A 858 15.34 -3.87 -32.96
CA GLY A 858 16.31 -4.95 -33.21
C GLY A 858 17.37 -5.15 -32.12
N VAL A 859 17.46 -4.23 -31.16
CA VAL A 859 18.35 -4.25 -29.99
C VAL A 859 17.61 -4.88 -28.81
N ASP A 860 18.30 -5.67 -27.99
CA ASP A 860 17.71 -6.23 -26.77
C ASP A 860 17.99 -5.30 -25.57
N PHE A 861 16.95 -5.06 -24.76
CA PHE A 861 16.96 -4.25 -23.54
C PHE A 861 16.65 -5.17 -22.35
N GLU A 862 17.57 -5.30 -21.40
CA GLU A 862 17.31 -5.88 -20.07
C GLU A 862 16.93 -4.75 -19.11
N PHE A 863 15.62 -4.53 -18.91
CA PHE A 863 15.13 -3.59 -17.91
C PHE A 863 15.29 -4.15 -16.50
N GLN A 864 15.50 -3.26 -15.52
CA GLN A 864 15.43 -3.52 -14.08
C GLN A 864 14.46 -2.50 -13.48
N PHE A 865 13.41 -2.96 -12.81
CA PHE A 865 12.40 -2.09 -12.19
C PHE A 865 12.86 -1.66 -10.78
N THR A 866 12.93 -0.36 -10.53
CA THR A 866 13.52 0.24 -9.32
C THR A 866 12.59 1.26 -8.63
N PRO A 867 11.37 0.86 -8.22
CA PRO A 867 10.38 1.78 -7.65
C PRO A 867 10.82 2.41 -6.32
N GLY A 868 10.48 3.68 -6.11
CA GLY A 868 10.71 4.41 -4.87
C GLY A 868 12.14 4.94 -4.67
N THR A 869 12.93 5.00 -5.75
CA THR A 869 14.35 5.42 -5.75
C THR A 869 14.49 6.90 -6.06
N GLU A 870 14.85 7.31 -7.28
CA GLU A 870 14.72 8.71 -7.68
C GLU A 870 13.22 9.02 -7.83
N ALA A 871 12.49 8.22 -8.59
CA ALA A 871 11.04 8.35 -8.72
C ALA A 871 10.25 7.22 -8.02
N PRO A 872 8.96 7.44 -7.70
CA PRO A 872 8.06 6.37 -7.26
C PRO A 872 7.95 5.23 -8.30
N ALA A 873 7.95 5.57 -9.60
CA ALA A 873 8.00 4.63 -10.71
C ALA A 873 9.22 4.92 -11.60
N GLU A 874 10.25 4.06 -11.52
CA GLU A 874 11.54 4.19 -12.23
C GLU A 874 12.07 2.82 -12.69
N MET A 875 12.87 2.79 -13.76
CA MET A 875 13.59 1.60 -14.22
C MET A 875 14.94 1.93 -14.88
N ASN A 876 15.97 1.16 -14.53
CA ASN A 876 17.25 1.09 -15.25
C ASN A 876 17.12 0.15 -16.48
N PHE A 877 18.08 0.21 -17.41
CA PHE A 877 18.21 -0.84 -18.43
C PHE A 877 19.65 -1.09 -18.89
N TYR A 878 19.95 -2.34 -19.26
CA TYR A 878 21.21 -2.77 -19.86
C TYR A 878 21.00 -3.19 -21.33
N LEU A 879 21.98 -2.89 -22.17
CA LEU A 879 22.00 -3.19 -23.61
C LEU A 879 23.14 -4.19 -23.91
N PRO A 880 22.85 -5.51 -24.02
CA PRO A 880 23.89 -6.53 -24.19
C PRO A 880 24.74 -6.35 -25.45
N GLN A 881 24.15 -5.90 -26.56
CA GLN A 881 24.85 -5.66 -27.83
C GLN A 881 25.91 -4.56 -27.72
N MET A 882 25.58 -3.45 -27.05
CA MET A 882 26.47 -2.29 -26.92
C MET A 882 27.33 -2.31 -25.65
N ARG A 883 27.15 -3.31 -24.78
CA ARG A 883 27.75 -3.40 -23.44
C ARG A 883 27.57 -2.09 -22.64
N ALA A 884 26.36 -1.53 -22.73
CA ALA A 884 26.01 -0.22 -22.18
C ALA A 884 24.94 -0.34 -21.10
N LEU A 885 25.13 0.34 -19.97
CA LEU A 885 24.19 0.39 -18.85
C LEU A 885 23.60 1.79 -18.71
N CYS A 886 22.28 1.93 -18.79
CA CYS A 886 21.57 3.15 -18.46
C CYS A 886 21.01 3.07 -17.04
N MET A 887 21.46 3.98 -16.19
CA MET A 887 21.11 4.08 -14.78
C MET A 887 20.04 5.15 -14.49
N ALA A 888 19.13 5.39 -15.45
CA ALA A 888 18.04 6.36 -15.35
C ALA A 888 18.51 7.68 -14.70
N GLU A 889 17.98 8.00 -13.51
CA GLU A 889 18.51 9.06 -12.63
C GLU A 889 19.07 8.50 -11.29
N ASN A 890 18.88 7.20 -11.03
CA ASN A 890 19.51 6.42 -9.95
C ASN A 890 21.03 6.66 -9.74
N ALA A 891 21.83 6.92 -10.78
CA ALA A 891 23.29 7.10 -10.66
C ALA A 891 23.83 8.24 -11.57
N THR A 892 23.56 9.48 -11.17
CA THR A 892 24.06 10.71 -11.83
C THR A 892 25.45 11.14 -11.31
N ARG A 893 25.93 12.34 -11.70
CA ARG A 893 27.24 12.87 -11.27
C ARG A 893 27.13 13.82 -10.06
N THR A 894 26.20 13.54 -9.14
CA THR A 894 25.94 14.28 -7.90
C THR A 894 25.30 13.35 -6.86
N MET A 895 25.37 13.72 -5.58
CA MET A 895 24.38 13.24 -4.61
C MET A 895 22.98 13.73 -5.03
N HIS A 896 22.01 12.82 -5.05
CA HIS A 896 20.64 13.16 -5.42
C HIS A 896 19.74 13.53 -4.25
N ASN A 897 18.55 14.03 -4.54
CA ASN A 897 17.54 14.38 -3.53
C ASN A 897 16.83 13.13 -2.99
N ILE A 898 16.77 12.98 -1.67
CA ILE A 898 15.86 12.04 -0.99
C ILE A 898 14.51 12.70 -0.65
N LEU A 899 14.52 14.02 -0.47
CA LEU A 899 13.36 14.88 -0.62
C LEU A 899 13.78 16.02 -1.55
N THR A 900 12.96 16.32 -2.57
CA THR A 900 13.24 17.44 -3.49
C THR A 900 12.68 18.75 -2.91
N PRO A 901 13.40 19.89 -2.95
CA PRO A 901 12.95 21.13 -2.30
C PRO A 901 11.60 21.68 -2.79
N ARG A 902 11.24 21.43 -4.06
CA ARG A 902 9.90 21.72 -4.62
C ARG A 902 8.77 21.04 -3.85
N GLY A 903 9.08 20.00 -3.07
CA GLY A 903 8.12 19.16 -2.37
C GLY A 903 7.79 17.92 -3.19
N ALA A 904 7.77 16.77 -2.53
CA ALA A 904 7.31 15.46 -3.03
C ALA A 904 7.13 14.53 -1.81
N LEU A 905 6.80 13.27 -2.06
CA LEU A 905 6.98 12.23 -1.04
C LEU A 905 8.48 12.00 -0.78
N VAL A 906 8.82 11.53 0.42
CA VAL A 906 10.22 11.20 0.77
C VAL A 906 10.60 9.83 0.19
N ARG A 907 11.64 9.81 -0.64
CA ARG A 907 12.20 8.63 -1.33
C ARG A 907 12.88 7.66 -0.37
N ASP A 908 13.21 6.45 -0.82
CA ASP A 908 13.84 5.43 0.03
C ASP A 908 15.33 5.21 -0.31
N PRO A 909 16.27 5.83 0.42
CA PRO A 909 17.70 5.64 0.17
C PRO A 909 18.20 4.21 0.49
N LYS A 910 17.46 3.42 1.28
CA LYS A 910 17.83 2.02 1.55
C LYS A 910 17.47 1.12 0.38
N ALA A 911 16.29 1.34 -0.24
CA ALA A 911 15.92 0.71 -1.50
C ALA A 911 16.84 1.16 -2.63
N TRP A 912 17.17 2.45 -2.70
CA TRP A 912 18.09 3.02 -3.70
C TRP A 912 19.49 2.38 -3.63
N GLY A 913 20.08 2.30 -2.43
CA GLY A 913 21.33 1.57 -2.21
C GLY A 913 21.23 0.12 -2.68
N LYS A 914 20.15 -0.59 -2.32
CA LYS A 914 19.91 -1.97 -2.76
C LYS A 914 19.85 -2.11 -4.29
N PHE A 915 19.10 -1.25 -4.99
CA PHE A 915 18.97 -1.34 -6.45
C PHE A 915 20.28 -0.99 -7.19
N LEU A 916 21.12 -0.11 -6.62
CA LEU A 916 22.48 0.15 -7.11
C LEU A 916 23.40 -1.07 -6.92
N ASP A 917 23.30 -1.78 -5.79
CA ASP A 917 24.05 -3.02 -5.56
C ASP A 917 23.60 -4.14 -6.51
N GLU A 918 22.29 -4.30 -6.72
CA GLU A 918 21.74 -5.22 -7.73
C GLU A 918 22.25 -4.88 -9.14
N SER A 919 22.35 -3.60 -9.49
CA SER A 919 22.91 -3.13 -10.77
C SER A 919 24.39 -3.47 -10.90
N LEU A 920 25.17 -3.22 -9.84
CA LEU A 920 26.60 -3.52 -9.73
C LEU A 920 26.86 -5.02 -9.93
N VAL A 921 26.17 -5.88 -9.17
CA VAL A 921 26.32 -7.34 -9.23
C VAL A 921 25.86 -7.90 -10.57
N ARG A 922 24.76 -7.39 -11.15
CA ARG A 922 24.19 -7.93 -12.39
C ARG A 922 24.90 -7.46 -13.65
N TYR A 923 25.42 -6.23 -13.69
CA TYR A 923 25.91 -5.58 -14.91
C TYR A 923 27.33 -5.00 -14.82
N GLY A 924 27.92 -4.86 -13.62
CA GLY A 924 29.22 -4.18 -13.42
C GLY A 924 30.44 -4.82 -14.09
N ASP A 925 30.40 -6.12 -14.39
CA ASP A 925 31.42 -6.82 -15.19
C ASP A 925 31.05 -6.98 -16.68
N LYS A 926 29.84 -6.52 -17.06
CA LYS A 926 29.31 -6.60 -18.42
C LYS A 926 29.30 -5.25 -19.15
N ALA A 927 29.25 -4.15 -18.42
CA ALA A 927 29.21 -2.80 -18.99
C ALA A 927 30.60 -2.21 -19.23
N ASP A 928 30.85 -1.71 -20.45
CA ASP A 928 32.02 -0.92 -20.81
C ASP A 928 31.76 0.59 -20.73
N VAL A 929 30.47 0.98 -20.80
CA VAL A 929 29.99 2.35 -20.58
C VAL A 929 28.74 2.36 -19.71
N LEU A 930 28.69 3.28 -18.73
CA LEU A 930 27.50 3.62 -17.95
C LEU A 930 27.05 5.02 -18.36
N LEU A 931 25.80 5.17 -18.76
CA LEU A 931 25.16 6.45 -19.01
C LEU A 931 24.02 6.69 -18.01
N ALA A 932 23.68 7.96 -17.83
CA ALA A 932 22.52 8.41 -17.07
C ALA A 932 21.79 9.48 -17.88
N GLN A 933 20.56 9.76 -17.48
CA GLN A 933 19.67 10.69 -18.17
C GLN A 933 19.91 12.15 -17.77
N HIS A 934 20.96 12.39 -16.97
CA HIS A 934 21.57 13.68 -16.66
C HIS A 934 23.11 13.60 -16.70
N ASN A 935 23.79 14.75 -16.70
CA ASN A 935 25.26 14.87 -16.74
C ASN A 935 25.91 14.06 -17.88
N TRP A 936 27.07 13.41 -17.65
CA TRP A 936 27.87 12.70 -18.67
C TRP A 936 28.19 11.24 -18.30
N PRO A 937 28.34 10.33 -19.30
CA PRO A 937 28.68 8.92 -19.08
C PRO A 937 30.01 8.67 -18.37
N THR A 938 30.18 7.44 -17.88
CA THR A 938 31.43 6.89 -17.33
C THR A 938 31.89 5.74 -18.21
N TRP A 939 33.17 5.73 -18.61
CA TRP A 939 33.74 4.64 -19.43
C TRP A 939 34.76 3.80 -18.64
N GLY A 940 34.76 2.49 -18.91
CA GLY A 940 35.65 1.48 -18.35
C GLY A 940 35.04 0.73 -17.15
N GLY A 941 34.91 -0.60 -17.26
CA GLY A 941 34.19 -1.45 -16.29
C GLY A 941 34.63 -1.30 -14.83
N GLU A 942 35.93 -1.10 -14.55
CA GLU A 942 36.41 -0.81 -13.20
C GLU A 942 35.80 0.47 -12.63
N ARG A 943 35.85 1.58 -13.38
CA ARG A 943 35.32 2.88 -12.96
C ARG A 943 33.79 2.87 -12.85
N ILE A 944 33.12 2.06 -13.66
CA ILE A 944 31.68 1.80 -13.58
C ILE A 944 31.34 1.08 -12.27
N ARG A 945 32.11 0.04 -11.90
CA ARG A 945 31.95 -0.65 -10.61
C ARG A 945 32.24 0.27 -9.43
N THR A 946 33.29 1.08 -9.48
CA THR A 946 33.57 2.09 -8.44
C THR A 946 32.44 3.10 -8.31
N LEU A 947 31.92 3.65 -9.41
CA LEU A 947 30.80 4.60 -9.36
C LEU A 947 29.54 3.99 -8.72
N LEU A 948 29.16 2.77 -9.14
CA LEU A 948 27.99 2.09 -8.59
C LEU A 948 28.16 1.71 -7.11
N ALA A 949 29.34 1.24 -6.70
CA ALA A 949 29.65 0.93 -5.30
C ALA A 949 29.66 2.20 -4.43
N ASP A 950 30.32 3.27 -4.88
CA ASP A 950 30.39 4.54 -4.14
C ASP A 950 29.01 5.20 -4.01
N GLN A 951 28.16 5.15 -5.06
CA GLN A 951 26.78 5.63 -5.01
C GLN A 951 25.92 4.78 -4.06
N ARG A 952 26.01 3.44 -4.15
CA ARG A 952 25.35 2.50 -3.21
C ARG A 952 25.70 2.83 -1.77
N ASP A 953 26.99 2.98 -1.49
CA ASP A 953 27.52 3.20 -0.14
C ASP A 953 27.15 4.60 0.37
N MET A 954 27.10 5.62 -0.50
CA MET A 954 26.59 6.95 -0.16
C MET A 954 25.12 6.92 0.30
N TYR A 955 24.20 6.32 -0.47
CA TYR A 955 22.78 6.27 -0.07
C TYR A 955 22.55 5.33 1.13
N THR A 956 23.32 4.24 1.23
CA THR A 956 23.23 3.31 2.37
C THR A 956 23.75 3.95 3.65
N TYR A 957 24.87 4.67 3.61
CA TYR A 957 25.38 5.46 4.74
C TYR A 957 24.39 6.56 5.15
N LEU A 958 23.86 7.31 4.17
CA LEU A 958 22.87 8.35 4.41
C LEU A 958 21.65 7.80 5.16
N ASN A 959 21.15 6.62 4.78
CA ASN A 959 20.07 5.95 5.48
C ASN A 959 20.49 5.47 6.88
N ASP A 960 21.48 4.58 6.92
CA ASP A 960 21.80 3.79 8.10
C ASP A 960 22.48 4.62 9.20
N HIS A 961 23.24 5.65 8.84
CA HIS A 961 23.85 6.56 9.82
C HIS A 961 22.86 7.61 10.33
N THR A 962 21.89 8.07 9.53
CA THR A 962 20.74 8.84 10.05
C THR A 962 19.95 7.98 11.05
N LEU A 963 19.66 6.72 10.69
CA LEU A 963 19.00 5.76 11.59
C LEU A 963 19.81 5.54 12.89
N HIS A 964 21.13 5.42 12.80
CA HIS A 964 22.01 5.28 13.97
C HIS A 964 21.90 6.49 14.91
N LEU A 965 21.93 7.71 14.37
CA LEU A 965 21.89 8.94 15.16
C LEU A 965 20.49 9.22 15.74
N LEU A 966 19.39 8.96 15.02
CA LEU A 966 18.04 9.10 15.60
C LEU A 966 17.76 8.06 16.70
N ASN A 967 18.35 6.86 16.62
CA ASN A 967 18.26 5.86 17.70
C ASN A 967 19.13 6.22 18.91
N GLN A 968 20.04 7.20 18.79
CA GLN A 968 20.71 7.86 19.93
C GLN A 968 19.92 9.06 20.47
N GLY A 969 18.74 9.35 19.91
CA GLY A 969 17.86 10.44 20.31
C GLY A 969 18.15 11.79 19.66
N LEU A 970 18.99 11.86 18.62
CA LEU A 970 19.23 13.12 17.90
C LEU A 970 18.02 13.52 17.06
N THR A 971 17.65 14.80 17.11
CA THR A 971 16.59 15.42 16.31
C THR A 971 17.06 15.73 14.88
N PRO A 972 16.16 16.05 13.91
CA PRO A 972 16.56 16.24 12.51
C PRO A 972 17.68 17.25 12.31
N MET A 973 17.65 18.36 13.07
CA MET A 973 18.67 19.41 12.98
C MET A 973 20.00 18.93 13.55
N GLN A 974 19.99 18.26 14.71
CA GLN A 974 21.19 17.69 15.34
C GLN A 974 21.85 16.62 14.46
N ILE A 975 21.08 15.77 13.81
CA ILE A 975 21.60 14.80 12.83
C ILE A 975 22.25 15.55 11.66
N SER A 976 21.63 16.62 11.15
CA SER A 976 22.17 17.37 10.02
C SER A 976 23.46 18.14 10.37
N ASP A 977 23.60 18.64 11.60
CA ASP A 977 24.82 19.28 12.08
C ASP A 977 25.89 18.26 12.53
N ALA A 978 25.53 16.99 12.78
CA ALA A 978 26.48 15.88 12.97
C ALA A 978 26.98 15.31 11.62
N MET A 979 26.09 15.12 10.64
CA MET A 979 26.39 14.59 9.31
C MET A 979 26.87 15.68 8.35
N GLN A 980 28.00 16.32 8.67
CA GLN A 980 28.59 17.38 7.84
C GLN A 980 29.39 16.86 6.63
N LYS A 981 29.84 15.60 6.65
CA LYS A 981 30.68 14.98 5.61
C LYS A 981 30.31 13.51 5.37
N LEU A 982 30.61 13.01 4.18
CA LEU A 982 30.57 11.59 3.85
C LEU A 982 31.79 10.85 4.44
N PRO A 983 31.72 9.52 4.66
CA PRO A 983 32.80 8.77 5.29
C PRO A 983 33.96 8.49 4.33
N GLY A 984 35.18 8.51 4.88
CA GLY A 984 36.39 8.12 4.15
C GLY A 984 36.65 8.95 2.89
N ASP A 985 36.89 8.28 1.77
CA ASP A 985 37.18 8.93 0.48
C ASP A 985 35.93 9.33 -0.32
N LEU A 986 34.71 8.93 0.09
CA LEU A 986 33.46 9.33 -0.59
C LEU A 986 33.30 10.86 -0.62
N GLU A 987 33.70 11.54 0.46
CA GLU A 987 33.73 13.00 0.58
C GLU A 987 34.54 13.68 -0.54
N LYS A 988 35.55 12.99 -1.08
CA LYS A 988 36.45 13.52 -2.14
C LYS A 988 35.99 13.16 -3.55
N LYS A 989 34.95 12.33 -3.72
CA LYS A 989 34.47 11.91 -5.05
C LYS A 989 33.54 12.98 -5.63
N TRP A 990 33.87 13.47 -6.82
CA TRP A 990 33.09 14.51 -7.49
C TRP A 990 31.62 14.14 -7.70
N TYR A 991 31.32 12.89 -8.05
CA TYR A 991 29.95 12.39 -8.21
C TYR A 991 29.18 12.18 -6.90
N ALA A 992 29.83 12.26 -5.74
CA ALA A 992 29.19 12.18 -4.42
C ALA A 992 29.00 13.56 -3.76
N ARG A 993 29.48 14.64 -4.39
CA ARG A 993 29.28 16.02 -3.90
C ARG A 993 27.80 16.42 -3.95
N GLY A 994 27.41 17.31 -3.05
CA GLY A 994 26.02 17.73 -2.87
C GLY A 994 25.57 18.84 -3.82
N TYR A 995 25.68 18.65 -5.14
CA TYR A 995 25.27 19.68 -6.10
C TYR A 995 23.75 19.78 -6.22
N TYR A 996 23.05 18.66 -6.40
CA TYR A 996 21.59 18.63 -6.48
C TYR A 996 20.95 18.42 -5.09
N GLY A 997 21.00 17.20 -4.56
CA GLY A 997 20.71 16.94 -3.15
C GLY A 997 21.88 17.36 -2.25
N SER A 998 21.65 17.46 -0.95
CA SER A 998 22.73 17.75 0.02
C SER A 998 22.60 16.89 1.26
N LEU A 999 23.74 16.48 1.84
CA LEU A 999 23.80 15.57 2.99
C LEU A 999 22.95 16.06 4.17
N SER A 1000 22.99 17.37 4.45
CA SER A 1000 22.19 18.03 5.50
C SER A 1000 20.68 18.01 5.22
N PHE A 1001 20.23 18.16 3.97
CA PHE A 1001 18.78 18.10 3.65
C PHE A 1001 18.29 16.66 3.61
N ASN A 1002 19.10 15.78 3.04
CA ASN A 1002 18.78 14.36 2.86
C ASN A 1002 18.71 13.59 4.19
N SER A 1003 19.56 13.86 5.18
CA SER A 1003 19.46 13.20 6.49
C SER A 1003 18.21 13.64 7.26
N ARG A 1004 17.82 14.91 7.16
CA ARG A 1004 16.53 15.42 7.65
C ARG A 1004 15.34 14.75 6.95
N ALA A 1005 15.44 14.52 5.64
CA ALA A 1005 14.44 13.75 4.90
C ALA A 1005 14.34 12.30 5.39
N VAL A 1006 15.46 11.61 5.63
CA VAL A 1006 15.45 10.24 6.20
C VAL A 1006 14.78 10.21 7.57
N TYR A 1007 15.07 11.17 8.48
CA TYR A 1007 14.31 11.28 9.73
C TYR A 1007 12.80 11.43 9.46
N GLN A 1008 12.42 12.33 8.54
CA GLN A 1008 11.02 12.55 8.18
C GLN A 1008 10.33 11.29 7.63
N ARG A 1009 11.06 10.41 6.92
CA ARG A 1009 10.55 9.12 6.44
C ARG A 1009 10.20 8.15 7.58
N TYR A 1010 11.01 8.13 8.64
CA TYR A 1010 10.87 7.15 9.73
C TYR A 1010 10.06 7.64 10.94
N LEU A 1011 10.14 8.93 11.28
CA LEU A 1011 9.52 9.52 12.48
C LEU A 1011 8.56 10.70 12.18
N GLY A 1012 8.51 11.18 10.94
CA GLY A 1012 7.72 12.35 10.55
C GLY A 1012 8.40 13.67 10.88
N PHE A 1013 7.63 14.77 10.87
CA PHE A 1013 8.14 16.13 11.07
C PHE A 1013 8.41 16.49 12.55
N TYR A 1014 7.83 15.73 13.49
CA TYR A 1014 7.90 16.01 14.92
C TYR A 1014 9.21 15.47 15.49
N ASP A 1015 9.94 16.31 16.22
CA ASP A 1015 11.29 16.02 16.73
C ASP A 1015 11.32 15.27 18.08
N GLY A 1016 10.15 14.96 18.64
CA GLY A 1016 9.99 14.37 19.96
C GLY A 1016 9.83 15.36 21.12
N ASN A 1017 10.13 16.65 20.92
CA ASN A 1017 10.09 17.67 21.97
C ASN A 1017 8.70 18.34 22.06
N PRO A 1018 7.97 18.25 23.19
CA PRO A 1018 6.64 18.86 23.33
C PRO A 1018 6.58 20.38 23.09
N ALA A 1019 7.69 21.11 23.25
CA ALA A 1019 7.77 22.53 22.90
C ALA A 1019 7.52 22.80 21.41
N ASN A 1020 7.81 21.82 20.55
CA ASN A 1020 7.69 21.86 19.09
C ASN A 1020 6.47 21.10 18.56
N LEU A 1021 5.62 20.57 19.46
CA LEU A 1021 4.42 19.78 19.10
C LEU A 1021 3.28 20.63 18.51
N ASN A 1022 3.16 21.88 18.97
CA ASN A 1022 2.14 22.84 18.52
C ASN A 1022 2.72 24.26 18.51
N PRO A 1023 3.65 24.56 17.58
CA PRO A 1023 4.31 25.86 17.50
C PRO A 1023 3.32 26.98 17.10
N LEU A 1024 3.68 28.22 17.42
CA LEU A 1024 2.93 29.39 16.93
C LEU A 1024 3.20 29.61 15.44
N GLU A 1025 2.16 30.01 14.70
CA GLU A 1025 2.27 30.48 13.31
C GLU A 1025 3.38 31.53 13.15
N PRO A 1026 4.19 31.50 12.06
CA PRO A 1026 5.39 32.33 11.93
C PRO A 1026 5.17 33.84 12.14
N GLU A 1027 4.02 34.38 11.70
CA GLU A 1027 3.62 35.78 11.92
C GLU A 1027 3.43 36.11 13.42
N ALA A 1028 2.80 35.19 14.16
CA ALA A 1028 2.53 35.33 15.59
C ALA A 1028 3.76 35.03 16.46
N ALA A 1029 4.62 34.11 16.00
CA ALA A 1029 5.92 33.83 16.60
C ALA A 1029 6.87 35.03 16.44
N GLY A 1030 7.00 35.55 15.20
CA GLY A 1030 7.89 36.67 14.86
C GLY A 1030 7.64 37.90 15.73
N LYS A 1031 6.38 38.32 15.86
CA LYS A 1031 5.97 39.47 16.71
C LYS A 1031 6.40 39.30 18.17
N ARG A 1032 6.42 38.07 18.71
CA ARG A 1032 6.89 37.79 20.07
C ARG A 1032 8.42 37.79 20.17
N TYR A 1033 9.11 37.19 19.21
CA TYR A 1033 10.58 37.18 19.17
C TYR A 1033 11.16 38.60 19.05
N VAL A 1034 10.62 39.43 18.14
CA VAL A 1034 11.05 40.84 17.99
C VAL A 1034 10.82 41.65 19.27
N ALA A 1035 9.69 41.45 19.95
CA ALA A 1035 9.41 42.12 21.22
C ALA A 1035 10.41 41.71 22.33
N VAL A 1036 10.72 40.41 22.45
CA VAL A 1036 11.68 39.89 23.45
C VAL A 1036 13.13 40.30 23.15
N MET A 1037 13.51 40.38 21.86
CA MET A 1037 14.80 40.93 21.42
C MET A 1037 14.88 42.47 21.56
N GLY A 1038 13.77 43.12 21.93
CA GLY A 1038 13.73 44.53 22.31
C GLY A 1038 13.48 45.51 21.16
N GLY A 1039 12.77 45.09 20.12
CA GLY A 1039 12.29 45.92 19.01
C GLY A 1039 13.02 45.72 17.68
N ALA A 1040 12.38 46.14 16.58
CA ALA A 1040 12.87 45.97 15.21
C ALA A 1040 14.31 46.46 15.01
N ASP A 1041 14.61 47.69 15.46
CA ASP A 1041 15.94 48.30 15.33
C ASP A 1041 17.05 47.47 15.99
N LYS A 1042 16.75 46.81 17.11
CA LYS A 1042 17.72 45.95 17.80
C LYS A 1042 17.93 44.64 17.06
N VAL A 1043 16.86 44.01 16.55
CA VAL A 1043 16.99 42.81 15.72
C VAL A 1043 17.77 43.11 14.44
N LEU A 1044 17.48 44.24 13.79
CA LEU A 1044 18.21 44.71 12.61
C LEU A 1044 19.70 45.01 12.90
N ALA A 1045 20.01 45.60 14.06
CA ALA A 1045 21.38 45.77 14.52
C ALA A 1045 22.07 44.42 14.78
N MET A 1046 21.39 43.47 15.43
CA MET A 1046 21.89 42.10 15.67
C MET A 1046 22.11 41.32 14.36
N MET A 1047 21.27 41.52 13.34
CA MET A 1047 21.49 40.95 12.00
C MET A 1047 22.76 41.53 11.36
N ARG A 1048 22.91 42.86 11.35
CA ARG A 1048 24.10 43.54 10.78
C ARG A 1048 25.39 43.12 11.49
N ASP A 1049 25.34 42.99 12.81
CA ASP A 1049 26.43 42.51 13.68
C ASP A 1049 26.78 41.01 13.45
N ALA A 1050 25.77 40.14 13.30
CA ALA A 1050 25.99 38.73 12.94
C ALA A 1050 26.58 38.59 11.53
N MET A 1051 26.09 39.34 10.54
CA MET A 1051 26.63 39.36 9.18
C MET A 1051 28.07 39.87 9.11
N ALA A 1052 28.45 40.83 9.96
CA ALA A 1052 29.82 41.33 10.08
C ALA A 1052 30.80 40.28 10.64
N ARG A 1053 30.31 39.33 11.45
CA ARG A 1053 31.06 38.13 11.88
C ARG A 1053 30.98 36.95 10.91
N GLY A 1054 30.19 37.04 9.85
CA GLY A 1054 29.97 35.95 8.90
C GLY A 1054 28.93 34.91 9.32
N ASP A 1055 28.18 35.15 10.41
CA ASP A 1055 27.13 34.25 10.88
C ASP A 1055 25.82 34.48 10.13
N TYR A 1056 25.86 34.19 8.83
CA TYR A 1056 24.73 34.37 7.91
C TYR A 1056 23.57 33.42 8.22
N ARG A 1057 23.86 32.21 8.76
CA ARG A 1057 22.83 31.27 9.24
C ARG A 1057 22.00 31.88 10.37
N TRP A 1058 22.63 32.48 11.37
CA TRP A 1058 21.91 33.13 12.47
C TRP A 1058 21.22 34.43 12.05
N ALA A 1059 21.90 35.28 11.27
CA ALA A 1059 21.33 36.53 10.76
C ALA A 1059 20.03 36.28 9.98
N ALA A 1060 20.01 35.26 9.10
CA ALA A 1060 18.82 34.86 8.36
C ALA A 1060 17.71 34.27 9.25
N ALA A 1061 18.04 33.64 10.37
CA ALA A 1061 17.05 33.08 11.30
C ALA A 1061 16.32 34.19 12.08
N ILE A 1062 17.05 35.14 12.67
CA ILE A 1062 16.44 36.25 13.42
C ILE A 1062 15.76 37.27 12.50
N GLY A 1063 16.33 37.52 11.31
CA GLY A 1063 15.72 38.41 10.33
C GLY A 1063 14.41 37.87 9.75
N ASN A 1064 14.28 36.55 9.60
CA ASN A 1064 13.00 35.94 9.23
C ASN A 1064 11.89 36.25 10.26
N HIS A 1065 12.21 36.22 11.57
CA HIS A 1065 11.23 36.63 12.60
C HIS A 1065 10.84 38.10 12.49
N LEU A 1066 11.76 38.99 12.11
CA LEU A 1066 11.45 40.40 11.89
C LEU A 1066 10.60 40.62 10.63
N VAL A 1067 10.95 40.00 9.50
CA VAL A 1067 10.18 40.09 8.25
C VAL A 1067 8.77 39.51 8.39
N PHE A 1068 8.58 38.45 9.17
CA PHE A 1068 7.24 37.91 9.47
C PHE A 1068 6.47 38.72 10.52
N ALA A 1069 7.15 39.53 11.36
CA ALA A 1069 6.49 40.47 12.26
C ALA A 1069 6.04 41.76 11.54
N GLU A 1070 6.90 42.29 10.69
CA GLU A 1070 6.79 43.59 10.02
C GLU A 1070 7.07 43.47 8.51
N PRO A 1071 6.18 42.85 7.71
CA PRO A 1071 6.45 42.55 6.29
C PRO A 1071 6.55 43.76 5.35
N GLN A 1072 6.37 44.98 5.89
CA GLN A 1072 6.57 46.26 5.18
C GLN A 1072 7.87 46.97 5.62
N ASN A 1073 8.63 46.39 6.56
CA ASN A 1073 9.91 46.93 7.01
C ASN A 1073 10.99 46.61 5.95
N GLN A 1074 11.25 47.56 5.04
CA GLN A 1074 12.15 47.33 3.91
C GLN A 1074 13.61 47.15 4.35
N ASP A 1075 14.06 47.83 5.40
CA ASP A 1075 15.39 47.66 5.99
C ASP A 1075 15.62 46.21 6.47
N ALA A 1076 14.62 45.63 7.14
CA ALA A 1076 14.63 44.23 7.56
C ALA A 1076 14.65 43.27 6.36
N ARG A 1077 13.83 43.55 5.34
CA ARG A 1077 13.77 42.73 4.11
C ARG A 1077 15.08 42.77 3.33
N ASN A 1078 15.73 43.93 3.22
CA ASN A 1078 17.01 44.08 2.53
C ASN A 1078 18.15 43.42 3.33
N ALA A 1079 18.21 43.63 4.66
CA ALA A 1079 19.19 42.96 5.50
C ALA A 1079 19.02 41.42 5.52
N GLN A 1080 17.78 40.93 5.44
CA GLN A 1080 17.49 39.51 5.25
C GLN A 1080 17.95 39.02 3.87
N ALA A 1081 17.70 39.79 2.81
CA ALA A 1081 18.14 39.46 1.46
C ALA A 1081 19.67 39.35 1.36
N ASP A 1082 20.40 40.31 1.94
CA ASP A 1082 21.86 40.32 2.00
C ASP A 1082 22.41 39.07 2.74
N ALA A 1083 21.78 38.66 3.84
CA ALA A 1083 22.15 37.44 4.56
C ALA A 1083 21.94 36.17 3.73
N LEU A 1084 20.81 36.09 2.99
CA LEU A 1084 20.53 34.96 2.09
C LEU A 1084 21.48 34.96 0.88
N GLU A 1085 21.87 36.12 0.32
CA GLU A 1085 22.84 36.18 -0.78
C GLU A 1085 24.20 35.59 -0.38
N GLN A 1086 24.74 35.92 0.79
CA GLN A 1086 26.02 35.35 1.24
C GLN A 1086 25.92 33.82 1.45
N LEU A 1087 24.79 33.30 1.95
CA LEU A 1087 24.54 31.86 2.00
C LEU A 1087 24.47 31.22 0.60
N GLY A 1088 23.84 31.90 -0.37
CA GLY A 1088 23.80 31.46 -1.77
C GLY A 1088 25.15 31.52 -2.49
N TYR A 1089 26.05 32.41 -2.08
CA TYR A 1089 27.41 32.52 -2.60
C TYR A 1089 28.35 31.44 -2.05
N GLN A 1090 28.14 31.00 -0.81
CA GLN A 1090 28.90 29.89 -0.19
C GLN A 1090 28.36 28.49 -0.54
N SER A 1091 27.10 28.38 -0.98
CA SER A 1091 26.44 27.09 -1.23
C SER A 1091 27.07 26.26 -2.36
N GLU A 1092 27.51 25.03 -2.05
CA GLU A 1092 27.90 24.03 -3.06
C GLU A 1092 26.68 23.44 -3.79
N SER A 1093 25.55 23.29 -3.08
CA SER A 1093 24.30 22.88 -3.73
C SER A 1093 23.76 24.01 -4.60
N SER A 1094 23.60 23.72 -5.89
CA SER A 1094 22.96 24.63 -6.85
C SER A 1094 21.53 24.96 -6.41
N LEU A 1095 20.82 23.98 -5.83
CA LEU A 1095 19.44 24.18 -5.38
C LEU A 1095 19.40 25.12 -4.18
N TRP A 1096 20.32 24.98 -3.22
CA TRP A 1096 20.40 25.90 -2.08
C TRP A 1096 20.72 27.32 -2.55
N ARG A 1097 21.72 27.49 -3.43
CA ARG A 1097 22.01 28.77 -4.07
C ARG A 1097 20.76 29.37 -4.74
N ASN A 1098 20.07 28.60 -5.57
CA ASN A 1098 18.91 29.06 -6.32
C ASN A 1098 17.78 29.50 -5.37
N MET A 1099 17.49 28.73 -4.32
CA MET A 1099 16.47 29.07 -3.33
C MET A 1099 16.84 30.33 -2.53
N TYR A 1100 18.11 30.46 -2.10
CA TYR A 1100 18.60 31.63 -1.37
C TYR A 1100 18.51 32.91 -2.19
N LEU A 1101 18.97 32.89 -3.45
CA LEU A 1101 18.96 34.05 -4.34
C LEU A 1101 17.53 34.42 -4.79
N THR A 1102 16.63 33.44 -4.95
CA THR A 1102 15.20 33.72 -5.21
C THR A 1102 14.55 34.38 -3.99
N GLY A 1103 14.85 33.91 -2.78
CA GLY A 1103 14.38 34.53 -1.54
C GLY A 1103 14.86 35.97 -1.39
N ALA A 1104 16.15 36.23 -1.65
CA ALA A 1104 16.71 37.58 -1.65
C ALA A 1104 16.05 38.50 -2.70
N MET A 1105 15.82 37.99 -3.91
CA MET A 1105 15.11 38.70 -4.97
C MET A 1105 13.68 39.08 -4.55
N GLU A 1106 12.90 38.14 -4.01
CA GLU A 1106 11.50 38.40 -3.62
C GLU A 1106 11.36 39.24 -2.35
N LEU A 1107 12.33 39.20 -1.43
CA LEU A 1107 12.39 40.14 -0.31
C LEU A 1107 12.54 41.58 -0.78
N ARG A 1108 13.39 41.84 -1.79
CA ARG A 1108 13.62 43.18 -2.33
C ARG A 1108 12.53 43.66 -3.30
N ASN A 1109 11.98 42.77 -4.12
CA ASN A 1109 11.08 43.12 -5.23
C ASN A 1109 9.60 42.73 -5.02
N GLY A 1110 9.29 41.87 -4.04
CA GLY A 1110 8.04 41.12 -3.99
C GLY A 1110 8.08 39.86 -4.88
N PRO A 1111 7.06 38.98 -4.79
CA PRO A 1111 6.97 37.80 -5.64
C PRO A 1111 6.69 38.18 -7.10
N GLY A 1112 7.18 37.36 -8.02
CA GLY A 1112 6.75 37.43 -9.43
C GLY A 1112 5.27 37.08 -9.60
N SER A 1113 4.64 37.56 -10.67
CA SER A 1113 3.33 37.06 -11.09
C SER A 1113 3.52 35.80 -11.94
N TYR A 1114 2.90 34.70 -11.55
CA TYR A 1114 3.02 33.41 -12.23
C TYR A 1114 1.66 32.91 -12.72
N SER A 1115 1.65 31.96 -13.66
CA SER A 1115 0.42 31.27 -14.06
C SER A 1115 0.70 29.78 -14.28
N THR A 1116 -0.08 28.93 -13.63
CA THR A 1116 -0.06 27.48 -13.83
C THR A 1116 -0.88 27.13 -15.07
N ARG A 1117 -0.23 27.19 -16.23
CA ARG A 1117 -0.70 26.41 -17.39
C ARG A 1117 -0.40 24.94 -17.08
N GLN A 1118 -1.39 24.20 -16.58
CA GLN A 1118 -1.32 22.74 -16.57
C GLN A 1118 -1.14 22.26 -18.02
N ALA A 1119 -0.26 21.30 -18.26
CA ALA A 1119 -0.07 20.76 -19.60
C ALA A 1119 -1.39 20.14 -20.09
N GLU A 1120 -1.78 20.44 -21.33
CA GLU A 1120 -3.06 19.97 -21.87
C GLU A 1120 -3.16 18.44 -21.82
N ASP A 1121 -2.04 17.76 -22.06
CA ASP A 1121 -1.96 16.30 -21.97
C ASP A 1121 -1.98 15.74 -20.55
N LEU A 1122 -1.47 16.46 -19.54
CA LEU A 1122 -1.58 16.01 -18.13
C LEU A 1122 -3.04 16.08 -17.66
N VAL A 1123 -3.82 17.04 -18.15
CA VAL A 1123 -5.27 17.07 -17.91
C VAL A 1123 -5.97 15.95 -18.70
N ARG A 1124 -5.60 15.73 -19.97
CA ARG A 1124 -6.13 14.61 -20.77
C ARG A 1124 -5.72 13.24 -20.23
N ALA A 1125 -4.64 13.13 -19.46
CA ALA A 1125 -4.20 11.91 -18.79
C ALA A 1125 -5.00 11.58 -17.51
N LEU A 1126 -5.78 12.53 -16.96
CA LEU A 1126 -6.63 12.26 -15.81
C LEU A 1126 -7.71 11.22 -16.14
N GLU A 1127 -7.74 10.14 -15.36
CA GLU A 1127 -8.96 9.36 -15.23
C GLU A 1127 -10.06 10.16 -14.50
N PRO A 1128 -11.36 9.89 -14.73
CA PRO A 1128 -12.42 10.60 -14.04
C PRO A 1128 -12.39 10.45 -12.50
N SER A 1129 -11.87 9.32 -12.00
CA SER A 1129 -11.52 9.09 -10.60
C SER A 1129 -10.60 10.22 -10.07
N MET A 1130 -9.41 10.35 -10.67
CA MET A 1130 -8.42 11.38 -10.33
C MET A 1130 -8.96 12.80 -10.50
N PHE A 1131 -9.84 13.05 -11.49
CA PHE A 1131 -10.55 14.32 -11.60
C PHE A 1131 -11.43 14.60 -10.38
N PHE A 1132 -12.21 13.63 -9.90
CA PHE A 1132 -13.06 13.82 -8.71
C PHE A 1132 -12.23 13.95 -7.42
N ASP A 1133 -11.08 13.29 -7.30
CA ASP A 1133 -10.13 13.51 -6.20
C ASP A 1133 -9.59 14.96 -6.21
N TYR A 1134 -9.13 15.45 -7.37
CA TYR A 1134 -8.66 16.84 -7.49
C TYR A 1134 -9.79 17.87 -7.32
N MET A 1135 -11.03 17.55 -7.72
CA MET A 1135 -12.20 18.37 -7.44
C MET A 1135 -12.51 18.41 -5.92
N GLY A 1136 -12.22 17.33 -5.19
CA GLY A 1136 -12.24 17.30 -3.73
C GLY A 1136 -11.16 18.19 -3.11
N VAL A 1137 -9.92 18.16 -3.62
CA VAL A 1137 -8.82 19.06 -3.19
C VAL A 1137 -9.16 20.53 -3.41
N ARG A 1138 -9.89 20.85 -4.49
CA ARG A 1138 -10.31 22.22 -4.84
C ARG A 1138 -11.60 22.69 -4.15
N LEU A 1139 -12.26 21.85 -3.35
CA LEU A 1139 -13.50 22.21 -2.68
C LEU A 1139 -13.24 23.18 -1.52
N ASP A 1140 -13.94 24.31 -1.53
CA ASP A 1140 -14.08 25.17 -0.35
C ASP A 1140 -15.05 24.51 0.65
N SER A 1141 -14.49 23.75 1.60
CA SER A 1141 -15.27 23.02 2.60
C SER A 1141 -16.16 23.93 3.44
N ASP A 1142 -15.70 25.12 3.82
CA ASP A 1142 -16.46 26.03 4.67
C ASP A 1142 -17.68 26.61 3.96
N LYS A 1143 -17.57 26.96 2.66
CA LYS A 1143 -18.73 27.31 1.83
C LYS A 1143 -19.66 26.12 1.57
N ALA A 1144 -19.13 24.89 1.56
CA ALA A 1144 -19.87 23.69 1.23
C ALA A 1144 -20.56 22.99 2.43
N VAL A 1145 -20.28 23.38 3.68
CA VAL A 1145 -20.98 22.88 4.87
C VAL A 1145 -22.47 23.29 4.81
N GLY A 1146 -23.36 22.31 5.00
CA GLY A 1146 -24.82 22.51 4.92
C GLY A 1146 -25.41 22.31 3.52
N HIS A 1147 -24.57 22.28 2.47
CA HIS A 1147 -24.98 22.11 1.07
C HIS A 1147 -24.87 20.66 0.58
N ASP A 1148 -25.26 19.70 1.43
CA ASP A 1148 -25.28 18.26 1.13
C ASP A 1148 -25.99 17.97 -0.22
N MET A 1149 -25.42 17.08 -1.03
CA MET A 1149 -26.00 16.65 -2.32
C MET A 1149 -25.40 15.33 -2.86
N ARG A 1150 -26.15 14.69 -3.76
CA ARG A 1150 -25.82 13.45 -4.47
C ARG A 1150 -25.92 13.65 -5.97
N LEU A 1151 -24.80 13.64 -6.66
CA LEU A 1151 -24.75 13.77 -8.12
C LEU A 1151 -24.32 12.44 -8.73
N ASN A 1152 -25.07 11.96 -9.71
CA ASN A 1152 -24.55 10.94 -10.62
C ASN A 1152 -23.78 11.62 -11.74
N TRP A 1153 -22.64 11.07 -12.13
CA TRP A 1153 -21.90 11.47 -13.32
C TRP A 1153 -21.80 10.27 -14.26
N VAL A 1154 -21.99 10.48 -15.56
CA VAL A 1154 -22.02 9.42 -16.58
C VAL A 1154 -21.17 9.85 -17.77
N PHE A 1155 -20.07 9.13 -18.00
CA PHE A 1155 -19.19 9.36 -19.14
C PHE A 1155 -19.66 8.51 -20.33
N SER A 1156 -20.26 9.17 -21.33
CA SER A 1156 -20.94 8.51 -22.47
C SER A 1156 -20.01 7.78 -23.43
N ASP A 1157 -18.73 8.13 -23.42
CA ASP A 1157 -17.63 7.55 -24.19
C ASP A 1157 -16.85 6.46 -23.45
N LEU A 1158 -17.03 6.35 -22.12
CA LEU A 1158 -16.41 5.33 -21.27
C LEU A 1158 -17.41 4.29 -20.74
N GLU A 1159 -18.72 4.51 -20.95
CA GLU A 1159 -19.86 3.80 -20.34
C GLU A 1159 -19.84 3.71 -18.80
N LYS A 1160 -18.93 4.45 -18.15
CA LYS A 1160 -18.52 4.31 -16.76
C LYS A 1160 -19.20 5.36 -15.86
N PRO A 1161 -20.12 4.97 -14.95
CA PRO A 1161 -20.82 5.90 -14.08
C PRO A 1161 -20.15 6.09 -12.72
N PHE A 1162 -20.30 7.28 -12.13
CA PHE A 1162 -19.76 7.65 -10.84
C PHE A 1162 -20.84 8.23 -9.93
N ALA A 1163 -20.89 7.76 -8.68
CA ALA A 1163 -21.81 8.23 -7.66
C ALA A 1163 -21.11 9.24 -6.73
N VAL A 1164 -21.17 10.53 -7.08
CA VAL A 1164 -20.54 11.63 -6.34
C VAL A 1164 -21.43 12.08 -5.18
N THR A 1165 -20.84 12.33 -4.01
CA THR A 1165 -21.53 12.82 -2.81
C THR A 1165 -20.72 13.92 -2.17
N LEU A 1166 -21.31 15.11 -2.10
CA LEU A 1166 -20.89 16.15 -1.19
C LEU A 1166 -21.67 15.97 0.12
N ARG A 1167 -20.97 15.83 1.24
CA ARG A 1167 -21.61 15.80 2.57
C ARG A 1167 -20.70 16.39 3.64
N ASN A 1168 -21.25 17.19 4.55
CA ASN A 1168 -20.49 17.86 5.62
C ASN A 1168 -19.31 18.73 5.07
N GLY A 1169 -19.44 19.33 3.89
CA GLY A 1169 -18.33 20.06 3.25
C GLY A 1169 -17.19 19.18 2.70
N VAL A 1170 -17.41 17.87 2.54
CA VAL A 1170 -16.43 16.92 1.98
C VAL A 1170 -16.99 16.24 0.73
N LEU A 1171 -16.25 16.30 -0.39
CA LEU A 1171 -16.57 15.55 -1.60
C LEU A 1171 -16.03 14.11 -1.51
N THR A 1172 -16.83 13.15 -1.96
CA THR A 1172 -16.45 11.75 -2.15
C THR A 1172 -17.12 11.22 -3.43
N TYR A 1173 -16.59 10.14 -4.01
CA TYR A 1173 -17.24 9.45 -5.12
C TYR A 1173 -17.20 7.94 -4.94
N ARG A 1174 -17.92 7.22 -5.81
CA ARG A 1174 -17.78 5.77 -5.98
C ARG A 1174 -17.77 5.45 -7.46
N ASP A 1175 -16.73 4.77 -7.89
CA ASP A 1175 -16.60 4.26 -9.25
C ASP A 1175 -17.60 3.12 -9.53
N GLY A 1176 -18.03 2.97 -10.78
CA GLY A 1176 -18.92 1.92 -11.28
C GLY A 1176 -20.36 1.98 -10.77
N LEU A 1177 -20.73 3.02 -10.00
CA LEU A 1177 -22.00 3.08 -9.27
C LEU A 1177 -22.81 4.34 -9.61
N ARG A 1178 -24.10 4.28 -9.30
CA ARG A 1178 -25.03 5.41 -9.29
C ARG A 1178 -25.78 5.45 -7.96
N HIS A 1179 -26.10 6.64 -7.47
CA HIS A 1179 -27.13 6.83 -6.45
C HIS A 1179 -28.49 6.46 -7.03
N ALA A 1180 -29.26 5.68 -6.27
CA ALA A 1180 -30.66 5.35 -6.60
C ALA A 1180 -31.59 6.57 -6.45
N THR A 1181 -31.21 7.53 -5.59
CA THR A 1181 -31.86 8.84 -5.44
C THR A 1181 -30.79 9.93 -5.52
N PRO A 1182 -30.39 10.34 -6.74
CA PRO A 1182 -29.58 11.53 -6.96
C PRO A 1182 -30.45 12.79 -6.89
N ASP A 1183 -29.85 13.93 -6.56
CA ASP A 1183 -30.50 15.23 -6.77
C ASP A 1183 -30.44 15.62 -8.26
N ALA A 1184 -29.33 15.28 -8.94
CA ALA A 1184 -29.21 15.36 -10.39
C ALA A 1184 -28.24 14.30 -10.98
N THR A 1185 -28.43 13.97 -12.26
CA THR A 1185 -27.53 13.13 -13.06
C THR A 1185 -26.93 13.97 -14.20
N VAL A 1186 -25.61 14.07 -14.24
CA VAL A 1186 -24.81 14.77 -15.24
C VAL A 1186 -24.28 13.76 -16.25
N THR A 1187 -24.52 13.96 -17.54
CA THR A 1187 -24.02 13.11 -18.63
C THR A 1187 -23.21 13.94 -19.61
N MET A 1188 -21.99 13.49 -19.94
CA MET A 1188 -21.09 14.12 -20.91
C MET A 1188 -20.09 13.08 -21.43
N SER A 1189 -19.23 13.45 -22.39
CA SER A 1189 -18.04 12.65 -22.70
C SER A 1189 -16.84 13.09 -21.85
N LYS A 1190 -15.86 12.22 -21.65
CA LYS A 1190 -14.57 12.53 -21.04
C LYS A 1190 -13.86 13.63 -21.85
N ALA A 1191 -13.94 13.57 -23.18
CA ALA A 1191 -13.45 14.63 -24.07
C ALA A 1191 -14.16 16.00 -23.91
N THR A 1192 -15.39 16.04 -23.36
CA THR A 1192 -16.05 17.30 -22.95
C THR A 1192 -15.53 17.77 -21.59
N LEU A 1193 -15.33 16.86 -20.63
CA LEU A 1193 -14.73 17.18 -19.34
C LEU A 1193 -13.32 17.78 -19.48
N ASP A 1194 -12.51 17.23 -20.39
CA ASP A 1194 -11.18 17.76 -20.72
C ASP A 1194 -11.27 19.22 -21.18
N ARG A 1195 -12.10 19.51 -22.20
CA ARG A 1195 -12.26 20.87 -22.75
C ARG A 1195 -12.79 21.88 -21.72
N ILE A 1196 -13.66 21.46 -20.81
CA ILE A 1196 -14.13 22.29 -19.68
C ILE A 1196 -12.99 22.55 -18.69
N SER A 1197 -12.24 21.51 -18.31
CA SER A 1197 -11.12 21.61 -17.36
C SER A 1197 -9.99 22.51 -17.89
N LEU A 1198 -9.74 22.42 -19.20
CA LEU A 1198 -8.79 23.25 -19.95
C LEU A 1198 -9.31 24.67 -20.25
N ARG A 1199 -10.54 25.00 -19.85
CA ARG A 1199 -11.22 26.29 -20.12
C ARG A 1199 -11.37 26.63 -21.61
N GLN A 1200 -11.32 25.63 -22.50
CA GLN A 1200 -11.53 25.78 -23.94
C GLN A 1200 -13.02 26.02 -24.26
N ILE A 1201 -13.92 25.51 -23.41
CA ILE A 1201 -15.35 25.83 -23.35
C ILE A 1201 -15.75 26.05 -21.90
N THR A 1202 -16.81 26.82 -21.62
CA THR A 1202 -17.39 26.86 -20.27
C THR A 1202 -18.39 25.72 -20.06
N LEU A 1203 -18.65 25.35 -18.80
CA LEU A 1203 -19.74 24.43 -18.47
C LEU A 1203 -21.10 24.94 -18.99
N SER A 1204 -21.34 26.25 -18.94
CA SER A 1204 -22.53 26.90 -19.47
C SER A 1204 -22.66 26.76 -20.99
N ASP A 1205 -21.54 26.81 -21.73
CA ASP A 1205 -21.52 26.56 -23.17
C ASP A 1205 -21.81 25.10 -23.48
N ALA A 1206 -21.18 24.17 -22.76
CA ALA A 1206 -21.36 22.74 -22.96
C ALA A 1206 -22.80 22.28 -22.62
N LEU A 1207 -23.44 22.90 -21.63
CA LEU A 1207 -24.88 22.75 -21.35
C LEU A 1207 -25.74 23.31 -22.49
N ARG A 1208 -25.39 24.49 -23.03
CA ARG A 1208 -26.12 25.16 -24.11
C ARG A 1208 -26.02 24.41 -25.45
N THR A 1209 -24.89 23.76 -25.74
CA THR A 1209 -24.69 22.93 -26.95
C THR A 1209 -25.20 21.50 -26.79
N GLY A 1210 -25.57 21.08 -25.56
CA GLY A 1210 -26.03 19.72 -25.28
C GLY A 1210 -24.92 18.67 -25.19
N GLU A 1211 -23.65 19.10 -25.17
CA GLU A 1211 -22.48 18.26 -24.89
C GLU A 1211 -22.44 17.80 -23.42
N VAL A 1212 -23.03 18.59 -22.52
CA VAL A 1212 -23.38 18.22 -21.15
C VAL A 1212 -24.89 18.23 -21.03
N LYS A 1213 -25.46 17.15 -20.48
CA LYS A 1213 -26.89 17.02 -20.19
C LYS A 1213 -27.07 16.81 -18.69
N VAL A 1214 -28.11 17.42 -18.12
CA VAL A 1214 -28.41 17.30 -16.68
C VAL A 1214 -29.88 16.96 -16.50
N GLU A 1215 -30.14 15.86 -15.78
CA GLU A 1215 -31.46 15.37 -15.41
C GLU A 1215 -31.65 15.54 -13.90
N GLY A 1216 -32.81 16.04 -13.45
CA GLY A 1216 -33.03 16.39 -12.04
C GLY A 1216 -32.75 17.87 -11.75
N ASP A 1217 -32.38 18.21 -10.50
CA ASP A 1217 -32.15 19.59 -10.09
C ASP A 1217 -30.76 20.09 -10.50
N GLY A 1218 -30.66 20.59 -11.74
CA GLY A 1218 -29.42 21.13 -12.29
C GLY A 1218 -28.81 22.29 -11.49
N ARG A 1219 -29.56 22.93 -10.57
CA ARG A 1219 -29.00 23.94 -9.66
C ARG A 1219 -27.94 23.34 -8.73
N LYS A 1220 -28.04 22.06 -8.37
CA LYS A 1220 -27.03 21.36 -7.55
C LYS A 1220 -25.66 21.27 -8.24
N LEU A 1221 -25.62 21.15 -9.57
CA LEU A 1221 -24.35 21.21 -10.30
C LEU A 1221 -23.74 22.62 -10.23
N THR A 1222 -24.54 23.66 -10.44
CA THR A 1222 -24.09 25.06 -10.33
C THR A 1222 -23.64 25.42 -8.91
N GLU A 1223 -24.37 24.95 -7.89
CA GLU A 1223 -24.05 25.11 -6.47
C GLU A 1223 -22.70 24.45 -6.14
N LEU A 1224 -22.49 23.18 -6.56
CA LEU A 1224 -21.20 22.51 -6.39
C LEU A 1224 -20.05 23.26 -7.07
N MET A 1225 -20.23 23.71 -8.32
CA MET A 1225 -19.21 24.48 -9.04
C MET A 1225 -18.89 25.82 -8.37
N GLY A 1226 -19.86 26.43 -7.68
CA GLY A 1226 -19.66 27.63 -6.86
C GLY A 1226 -18.75 27.42 -5.64
N PHE A 1227 -18.54 26.17 -5.21
CA PHE A 1227 -17.61 25.81 -4.14
C PHE A 1227 -16.21 25.40 -4.64
N ILE A 1228 -15.97 25.32 -5.96
CA ILE A 1228 -14.68 24.87 -6.50
C ILE A 1228 -13.72 26.05 -6.69
N THR A 1229 -12.78 26.21 -5.74
CA THR A 1229 -11.78 27.28 -5.72
C THR A 1229 -10.74 27.14 -6.84
N THR A 1230 -10.14 28.26 -7.25
CA THR A 1230 -8.92 28.28 -8.08
C THR A 1230 -7.78 28.81 -7.22
N PHE A 1231 -6.67 28.08 -7.15
CA PHE A 1231 -5.49 28.50 -6.40
C PHE A 1231 -4.61 29.45 -7.23
N ASP A 1232 -4.13 30.54 -6.63
CA ASP A 1232 -3.12 31.42 -7.23
C ASP A 1232 -1.71 30.81 -7.00
N PRO A 1233 -0.92 30.54 -8.06
CA PRO A 1233 0.47 30.10 -7.91
C PRO A 1233 1.42 31.19 -7.41
N SER A 1234 1.01 32.46 -7.29
CA SER A 1234 1.88 33.60 -6.99
C SER A 1234 2.10 33.85 -5.48
N PHE A 1235 1.74 32.89 -4.62
CA PHE A 1235 1.72 33.08 -3.16
C PHE A 1235 3.11 33.38 -2.54
N ASN A 1236 3.10 34.11 -1.42
CA ASN A 1236 4.30 34.51 -0.68
C ASN A 1236 5.00 33.30 -0.02
N ILE A 1237 6.33 33.30 0.02
CA ILE A 1237 7.15 32.29 0.72
C ILE A 1237 8.04 32.94 1.79
N VAL A 1238 8.77 33.99 1.44
CA VAL A 1238 9.69 34.72 2.35
C VAL A 1238 9.00 35.85 3.15
N THR A 1239 7.68 35.97 3.05
CA THR A 1239 6.83 36.92 3.78
C THR A 1239 5.51 36.24 4.15
N PRO A 1240 4.73 36.75 5.13
CA PRO A 1240 3.40 36.24 5.45
C PRO A 1240 2.47 36.24 4.24
N ILE A 1241 1.58 35.25 4.13
CA ILE A 1241 0.57 35.18 3.07
C ILE A 1241 -0.43 36.33 3.22
N THR A 1242 -0.68 37.06 2.13
CA THR A 1242 -1.74 38.08 2.08
C THR A 1242 -3.10 37.41 2.29
N LYS A 1243 -3.78 37.73 3.40
CA LYS A 1243 -5.16 37.28 3.66
C LYS A 1243 -6.10 38.11 2.77
N HIS A 1244 -6.87 37.41 1.94
CA HIS A 1244 -7.88 37.96 1.04
C HIS A 1244 -9.30 37.76 1.61
#